data_AF-A0A6L4ZJM4-F1
#
_entry.id   AF-A0A6L4ZJM4-F1
#
_cell.length_a   1.000
_cell.length_b   1.000
_cell.length_c   1.000
_cell.angle_alpha   90.00
_cell.angle_beta   90.00
_cell.angle_gamma   90.00
#
_symmetry.space_group_name_H-M   'P 1'
#
loop_
_entity.id
_entity.type
_entity.pdbx_description
1 polymer ?
#
loop_
_entity_poly.entity_id
_entity_poly.type
_entity_poly.pdbx_seq_one_letter_code
_entity_poly.pdbx_strand_id
1 'polypeptide(L)'
;MAERPINQRVTPKRKSLWRRIFTPRLVFFLGILVLSLTGVFAYFYVIYSEMIDAKLQGAIFVRSTGIYTSPTRLRLGSYKKAELVAYLDHIGYISDEKQRDPARGFYLVKGNLLEIDPSDNTQVDNQVFFPHLQVKYSNDGKNITSIYDLEQKKELTDALIEPELLTSINSDKEKRKNVEYKDLPEELIKAIVAIEDRRFFDHPGIDFRGLARAVWHNFSEGELQQGGSTVTQQLVKNFFLTSERTFKRKFSEAFISVLLETRLTKEQILQMYCNEIYLGQDGSYSINGFGEAAKFYFNKDVNRLDLSEAAFLAGIIRGPGYYSPFQHPERAIQRRNQVLDSMVVANFIDLTKAEGIKKSNLQVRPKSSSSNAEAPYFLDYLQTRVNEELGDKIFAEQSYRIYSTIDMDLQRAADQALRNGLAQLEKDYSKRYKPGSLQASLIALNAKTGEILAMVGGRDYSTSQLNRAIEARRQPGSVFKPIVYTAALNSAYEEKDDKIITASSQFLDQKTTFNFSDGKTYEPDNYGEKYTDQNVSLRYALTKSLNVVTVRVAEKVGYTKVAKMAERLGLAKPQPFPSLALGTAEATPFEMARAYTTFPNLGSKVEPYAINRVVNSDSKTIYQGTVKTQQTISPQVAFIITSIMQDVMNKGTAAKARSMGFNALAAGKTGTSRDGWFAGFTPNLVCVVYVGFDDNSQLGLEGSKSALPIWTEFMKKALAKRPDLGGEEFLTPVTGTEPTEPCSSEFLPDNTGEEGFPPSPEDEDEETNNKDDSRPRRAKALRWFSKIFKNQ
;
A
#
# COMPACT_ATOMS: atom_id res chain seq x y z
N MET A 1 18.77 85.19 -83.51
CA MET A 1 19.79 85.31 -82.44
C MET A 1 19.25 84.62 -81.20
N ALA A 2 20.14 83.96 -80.45
CA ALA A 2 19.95 83.26 -79.16
C ALA A 2 19.60 81.77 -79.20
N GLU A 3 20.56 81.00 -78.66
CA GLU A 3 20.63 79.56 -78.41
C GLU A 3 19.69 79.09 -77.29
N ARG A 4 19.31 77.79 -77.27
CA ARG A 4 19.46 76.84 -76.13
C ARG A 4 18.73 75.50 -76.38
N PRO A 5 19.11 74.40 -75.67
CA PRO A 5 19.30 73.09 -76.26
C PRO A 5 18.12 72.10 -76.11
N ILE A 6 18.20 71.05 -76.92
CA ILE A 6 17.33 69.87 -76.94
C ILE A 6 17.48 69.08 -75.63
N ASN A 7 16.41 69.01 -74.84
CA ASN A 7 16.32 68.15 -73.67
C ASN A 7 15.71 66.80 -74.08
N GLN A 8 16.55 65.76 -74.17
CA GLN A 8 16.10 64.38 -74.34
C GLN A 8 15.38 63.90 -73.07
N ARG A 9 14.14 63.44 -73.23
CA ARG A 9 13.40 62.70 -72.21
C ARG A 9 14.08 61.34 -71.97
N VAL A 10 14.77 61.20 -70.85
CA VAL A 10 15.25 59.90 -70.34
C VAL A 10 14.15 59.25 -69.51
N THR A 11 13.64 58.11 -69.97
CA THR A 11 12.78 57.21 -69.19
C THR A 11 13.55 56.68 -67.96
N PRO A 12 13.03 56.77 -66.73
CA PRO A 12 13.70 56.18 -65.57
C PRO A 12 13.62 54.65 -65.64
N LYS A 13 14.79 54.00 -65.73
CA LYS A 13 14.95 52.55 -65.53
C LYS A 13 14.36 52.15 -64.17
N ARG A 14 13.31 51.32 -64.19
CA ARG A 14 12.75 50.63 -63.02
C ARG A 14 13.86 49.79 -62.37
N LYS A 15 14.47 50.29 -61.28
CA LYS A 15 15.43 49.51 -60.47
C LYS A 15 14.66 48.39 -59.78
N SER A 16 15.06 47.15 -60.02
CA SER A 16 14.47 45.93 -59.45
C SER A 16 14.47 45.97 -57.91
N LEU A 17 13.32 45.68 -57.30
CA LEU A 17 13.10 45.59 -55.84
C LEU A 17 14.10 44.66 -55.13
N TRP A 18 14.66 43.66 -55.82
CA TRP A 18 15.56 42.67 -55.26
C TRP A 18 16.92 43.24 -54.81
N ARG A 19 17.43 44.29 -55.48
CA ARG A 19 18.70 44.94 -55.09
C ARG A 19 18.58 45.86 -53.86
N ARG A 20 17.35 46.12 -53.38
CA ARG A 20 17.10 46.90 -52.15
C ARG A 20 16.99 46.03 -50.90
N ILE A 21 16.63 44.75 -51.07
CA ILE A 21 16.45 43.81 -49.96
C ILE A 21 17.79 43.14 -49.62
N PHE A 22 18.60 42.75 -50.60
CA PHE A 22 19.90 42.10 -50.35
C PHE A 22 21.07 43.09 -50.42
N THR A 23 21.14 44.01 -49.46
CA THR A 23 22.39 44.77 -49.25
C THR A 23 23.43 43.86 -48.57
N PRO A 24 24.73 43.95 -48.88
CA PRO A 24 25.77 43.12 -48.26
C PRO A 24 25.81 43.25 -46.73
N ARG A 25 25.36 44.40 -46.20
CA ARG A 25 25.14 44.61 -44.76
C ARG A 25 24.00 43.77 -44.21
N LEU A 26 22.85 43.71 -44.89
CA LEU A 26 21.73 42.87 -44.48
C LEU A 26 22.13 41.38 -44.50
N VAL A 27 22.83 40.93 -45.55
CA VAL A 27 23.31 39.55 -45.65
C VAL A 27 24.32 39.22 -44.55
N PHE A 28 25.21 40.15 -44.21
CA PHE A 28 26.15 39.98 -43.10
C PHE A 28 25.45 39.89 -41.74
N PHE A 29 24.48 40.78 -41.46
CA PHE A 29 23.68 40.71 -40.23
C PHE A 29 22.79 39.46 -40.17
N LEU A 30 22.21 39.04 -41.30
CA LEU A 30 21.45 37.79 -41.39
C LEU A 30 22.36 36.58 -41.16
N GLY A 31 23.59 36.60 -41.69
CA GLY A 31 24.60 35.57 -41.47
C GLY A 31 25.01 35.47 -40.00
N ILE A 32 25.26 36.60 -39.34
CA ILE A 32 25.53 36.64 -37.88
C ILE A 32 24.33 36.13 -37.09
N LEU A 33 23.11 36.52 -37.46
CA LEU A 33 21.88 36.07 -36.80
C LEU A 33 21.70 34.56 -36.94
N VAL A 34 21.91 34.01 -38.14
CA VAL A 34 21.84 32.55 -38.38
C VAL A 34 22.92 31.84 -37.58
N LEU A 35 24.16 32.33 -37.57
CA LEU A 35 25.27 31.69 -36.85
C LEU A 35 25.06 31.75 -35.32
N SER A 36 24.50 32.85 -34.83
CA SER A 36 24.03 33.02 -33.45
C SER A 36 22.92 32.02 -33.10
N LEU A 37 21.88 31.91 -33.94
CA LEU A 37 20.77 30.99 -33.74
C LEU A 37 21.23 29.53 -33.77
N THR A 38 22.14 29.18 -34.68
CA THR A 38 22.73 27.84 -34.76
C THR A 38 23.59 27.53 -33.53
N GLY A 39 24.37 28.50 -33.04
CA GLY A 39 25.15 28.35 -31.80
C GLY A 39 24.26 28.14 -30.57
N VAL A 40 23.18 28.90 -30.46
CA VAL A 40 22.17 28.72 -29.40
C VAL A 40 21.46 27.38 -29.51
N PHE A 41 21.06 26.98 -30.73
CA PHE A 41 20.45 25.68 -30.99
C PHE A 41 21.39 24.54 -30.60
N ALA A 42 22.67 24.59 -31.03
CA ALA A 42 23.66 23.58 -30.69
C ALA A 42 23.91 23.49 -29.17
N TYR A 43 23.97 24.63 -28.48
CA TYR A 43 24.10 24.68 -27.03
C TYR A 43 22.94 23.97 -26.31
N PHE A 44 21.69 24.31 -26.67
CA PHE A 44 20.51 23.66 -26.08
C PHE A 44 20.34 22.21 -26.54
N TYR A 45 20.77 21.87 -27.77
CA TYR A 45 20.77 20.51 -28.28
C TYR A 45 21.69 19.63 -27.44
N VAL A 46 22.91 20.06 -27.11
CA VAL A 46 23.82 19.28 -26.27
C VAL A 46 23.23 19.07 -24.86
N ILE A 47 22.75 20.15 -24.23
CA ILE A 47 22.17 20.09 -22.87
C ILE A 47 20.96 19.16 -22.82
N TYR A 48 20.03 19.29 -23.77
CA TYR A 48 18.80 18.51 -23.75
C TYR A 48 18.97 17.12 -24.35
N SER A 49 19.90 16.88 -25.29
CA SER A 49 20.16 15.53 -25.80
C SER A 49 20.72 14.65 -24.69
N GLU A 50 21.70 15.10 -23.91
CA GLU A 50 22.22 14.29 -22.79
C GLU A 50 21.12 13.95 -21.77
N MET A 51 20.25 14.91 -21.44
CA MET A 51 19.12 14.68 -20.53
C MET A 51 18.09 13.70 -21.13
N ILE A 52 17.75 13.86 -22.40
CA ILE A 52 16.81 12.97 -23.10
C ILE A 52 17.42 11.57 -23.20
N ASP A 53 18.65 11.46 -23.68
CA ASP A 53 19.35 10.18 -23.84
C ASP A 53 19.51 9.48 -22.49
N ALA A 54 19.84 10.19 -21.41
CA ALA A 54 19.89 9.60 -20.07
C ALA A 54 18.52 9.08 -19.58
N LYS A 55 17.44 9.84 -19.82
CA LYS A 55 16.06 9.41 -19.50
C LYS A 55 15.52 8.33 -20.44
N LEU A 56 16.07 8.21 -21.64
CA LEU A 56 15.71 7.18 -22.61
C LEU A 56 16.55 5.89 -22.44
N GLN A 57 17.78 6.00 -21.92
CA GLN A 57 18.71 4.89 -21.66
C GLN A 57 18.46 4.21 -20.30
N GLY A 58 18.16 4.98 -19.26
CA GLY A 58 17.55 4.42 -18.05
C GLY A 58 16.24 3.82 -18.50
N ALA A 59 16.07 2.50 -18.39
CA ALA A 59 14.98 1.77 -19.01
C ALA A 59 13.69 2.60 -18.94
N ILE A 60 13.20 3.12 -20.07
CA ILE A 60 11.91 3.85 -20.14
C ILE A 60 10.77 2.95 -19.62
N PHE A 61 11.08 1.65 -19.51
CA PHE A 61 10.35 0.58 -18.87
C PHE A 61 11.10 0.02 -17.65
N VAL A 62 11.58 0.86 -16.70
CA VAL A 62 11.94 0.34 -15.37
C VAL A 62 10.69 -0.38 -14.89
N ARG A 63 10.76 -1.70 -14.79
CA ARG A 63 9.72 -2.49 -14.14
C ARG A 63 9.56 -1.85 -12.77
N SER A 64 8.42 -1.23 -12.49
CA SER A 64 8.23 -0.56 -11.21
C SER A 64 8.35 -1.61 -10.09
N THR A 65 8.88 -1.21 -8.95
CA THR A 65 9.00 -2.13 -7.80
C THR A 65 7.59 -2.56 -7.40
N GLY A 66 7.26 -3.83 -7.54
CA GLY A 66 5.94 -4.35 -7.22
C GLY A 66 5.84 -4.74 -5.74
N ILE A 67 4.83 -4.25 -5.04
CA ILE A 67 4.41 -4.79 -3.74
C ILE A 67 3.34 -5.85 -3.99
N TYR A 68 3.62 -7.05 -3.53
CA TYR A 68 2.75 -8.21 -3.61
C TYR A 68 2.18 -8.58 -2.23
N THR A 69 1.02 -9.23 -2.22
CA THR A 69 0.46 -9.85 -1.01
C THR A 69 1.34 -11.01 -0.51
N SER A 70 0.98 -11.58 0.63
CA SER A 70 1.46 -12.92 0.94
C SER A 70 0.97 -13.92 -0.13
N PRO A 71 1.80 -14.92 -0.50
CA PRO A 71 1.37 -16.01 -1.38
C PRO A 71 0.10 -16.69 -0.90
N THR A 72 -0.83 -16.92 -1.84
CA THR A 72 -2.09 -17.59 -1.52
C THR A 72 -1.82 -19.07 -1.31
N ARG A 73 -2.21 -19.60 -0.14
CA ARG A 73 -2.05 -21.01 0.17
C ARG A 73 -3.31 -21.80 -0.15
N LEU A 74 -3.18 -22.80 -1.04
CA LEU A 74 -4.18 -23.82 -1.31
C LEU A 74 -4.05 -24.98 -0.34
N ARG A 75 -5.19 -25.48 0.13
CA ARG A 75 -5.35 -26.70 0.94
C ARG A 75 -6.62 -27.45 0.58
N LEU A 76 -6.74 -28.68 1.06
CA LEU A 76 -8.01 -29.41 1.02
C LEU A 76 -9.13 -28.59 1.68
N GLY A 77 -10.28 -28.50 1.02
CA GLY A 77 -11.42 -27.70 1.48
C GLY A 77 -11.27 -26.17 1.39
N SER A 78 -10.09 -25.65 1.01
CA SER A 78 -9.93 -24.22 0.69
C SER A 78 -10.53 -23.91 -0.69
N TYR A 79 -11.00 -22.67 -0.91
CA TYR A 79 -11.50 -22.08 -2.15
C TYR A 79 -12.42 -22.95 -3.02
N LYS A 80 -13.64 -22.46 -3.31
CA LYS A 80 -14.46 -23.11 -4.36
C LYS A 80 -13.78 -22.95 -5.71
N LYS A 81 -14.04 -23.85 -6.66
CA LYS A 81 -13.47 -23.79 -8.02
C LYS A 81 -13.69 -22.43 -8.68
N ALA A 82 -14.92 -21.90 -8.59
CA ALA A 82 -15.25 -20.59 -9.13
C ALA A 82 -14.51 -19.43 -8.44
N GLU A 83 -14.26 -19.54 -7.12
CA GLU A 83 -13.52 -18.54 -6.36
C GLU A 83 -12.03 -18.55 -6.73
N LEU A 84 -11.44 -19.74 -6.91
CA LEU A 84 -10.04 -19.87 -7.32
C LEU A 84 -9.83 -19.40 -8.77
N VAL A 85 -10.72 -19.75 -9.69
CA VAL A 85 -10.66 -19.26 -11.08
C VAL A 85 -10.76 -17.73 -11.11
N ALA A 86 -11.69 -17.14 -10.37
CA ALA A 86 -11.81 -15.69 -10.28
C ALA A 86 -10.54 -15.03 -9.67
N TYR A 87 -9.88 -15.69 -8.72
CA TYR A 87 -8.59 -15.23 -8.18
C TYR A 87 -7.48 -15.27 -9.24
N LEU A 88 -7.35 -16.38 -9.98
CA LEU A 88 -6.36 -16.53 -11.05
C LEU A 88 -6.56 -15.47 -12.15
N ASP A 89 -7.80 -15.26 -12.58
CA ASP A 89 -8.16 -14.19 -13.51
C ASP A 89 -7.76 -12.81 -12.98
N HIS A 90 -8.00 -12.55 -11.69
CA HIS A 90 -7.71 -11.27 -11.05
C HIS A 90 -6.21 -10.96 -10.97
N ILE A 91 -5.38 -11.96 -10.69
CA ILE A 91 -3.91 -11.80 -10.65
C ILE A 91 -3.27 -11.84 -12.05
N GLY A 92 -4.08 -12.00 -13.11
CA GLY A 92 -3.64 -11.87 -14.50
C GLY A 92 -3.25 -13.18 -15.19
N TYR A 93 -3.70 -14.32 -14.67
CA TYR A 93 -3.53 -15.58 -15.39
C TYR A 93 -4.42 -15.63 -16.63
N ILE A 94 -3.98 -16.40 -17.62
CA ILE A 94 -4.67 -16.59 -18.89
C ILE A 94 -5.17 -18.04 -19.03
N SER A 95 -6.32 -18.21 -19.69
CA SER A 95 -6.91 -19.53 -19.95
C SER A 95 -7.06 -19.88 -21.42
N ASP A 96 -6.77 -18.93 -22.33
CA ASP A 96 -6.75 -19.15 -23.76
C ASP A 96 -5.34 -19.62 -24.19
N GLU A 97 -5.24 -20.89 -24.60
CA GLU A 97 -3.98 -21.48 -25.08
C GLU A 97 -3.35 -20.68 -26.25
N LYS A 98 -4.15 -19.98 -27.05
CA LYS A 98 -3.65 -19.15 -28.16
C LYS A 98 -2.93 -17.89 -27.70
N GLN A 99 -3.16 -17.48 -26.45
CA GLN A 99 -2.57 -16.29 -25.83
C GLN A 99 -1.47 -16.65 -24.84
N ARG A 100 -1.00 -17.90 -24.83
CA ARG A 100 0.02 -18.38 -23.89
C ARG A 100 1.27 -17.52 -23.96
N ASP A 101 1.63 -16.94 -22.82
CA ASP A 101 2.79 -16.08 -22.62
C ASP A 101 3.55 -16.60 -21.39
N PRO A 102 4.82 -17.04 -21.52
CA PRO A 102 5.60 -17.54 -20.38
C PRO A 102 5.78 -16.51 -19.25
N ALA A 103 5.65 -15.21 -19.56
CA ALA A 103 5.71 -14.16 -18.56
C ALA A 103 4.46 -14.08 -17.66
N ARG A 104 3.39 -14.83 -17.99
CA ARG A 104 2.11 -14.85 -17.27
C ARG A 104 1.76 -16.27 -16.87
N GLY A 105 1.11 -16.41 -15.72
CA GLY A 105 0.54 -17.69 -15.31
C GLY A 105 -0.57 -18.13 -16.27
N PHE A 106 -0.73 -19.42 -16.45
CA PHE A 106 -1.76 -20.04 -17.26
C PHE A 106 -2.60 -20.99 -16.42
N TYR A 107 -3.89 -21.10 -16.69
CA TYR A 107 -4.74 -22.13 -16.07
C TYR A 107 -5.69 -22.77 -17.06
N LEU A 108 -6.05 -24.02 -16.81
CA LEU A 108 -6.94 -24.79 -17.68
C LEU A 108 -8.00 -25.54 -16.86
N VAL A 109 -9.26 -25.30 -17.20
CA VAL A 109 -10.41 -25.95 -16.55
C VAL A 109 -10.87 -27.14 -17.40
N LYS A 110 -10.70 -28.37 -16.88
CA LYS A 110 -11.15 -29.63 -17.48
C LYS A 110 -12.18 -30.31 -16.57
N GLY A 111 -13.46 -29.95 -16.71
CA GLY A 111 -14.53 -30.50 -15.87
C GLY A 111 -14.32 -30.19 -14.39
N ASN A 112 -13.94 -31.20 -13.59
CA ASN A 112 -13.66 -31.07 -12.16
C ASN A 112 -12.18 -30.83 -11.83
N LEU A 113 -11.34 -30.72 -12.86
CA LEU A 113 -9.90 -30.58 -12.73
C LEU A 113 -9.49 -29.19 -13.19
N LEU A 114 -8.61 -28.56 -12.42
CA LEU A 114 -8.03 -27.25 -12.69
C LEU A 114 -6.51 -27.42 -12.71
N GLU A 115 -5.90 -27.23 -13.87
CA GLU A 115 -4.44 -27.16 -14.00
C GLU A 115 -4.02 -25.69 -13.86
N ILE A 116 -2.97 -25.44 -13.07
CA ILE A 116 -2.41 -24.11 -12.79
C ILE A 116 -0.92 -24.18 -13.09
N ASP A 117 -0.49 -23.34 -14.02
CA ASP A 117 0.87 -23.22 -14.51
C ASP A 117 1.36 -21.80 -14.12
N PRO A 118 2.31 -21.66 -13.19
CA PRO A 118 2.77 -20.37 -12.71
C PRO A 118 3.61 -19.62 -13.76
N SER A 119 3.83 -18.32 -13.57
CA SER A 119 4.67 -17.53 -14.48
C SER A 119 6.17 -17.81 -14.27
N ASP A 120 6.96 -17.76 -15.37
CA ASP A 120 8.42 -17.92 -15.33
C ASP A 120 9.12 -16.84 -14.48
N ASN A 121 8.45 -15.69 -14.28
CA ASN A 121 8.96 -14.53 -13.52
C ASN A 121 9.00 -14.74 -11.99
N THR A 122 8.78 -15.96 -11.51
CA THR A 122 8.66 -16.26 -10.07
C THR A 122 9.63 -17.31 -9.54
N GLN A 123 10.63 -17.67 -10.34
CA GLN A 123 11.81 -18.31 -9.79
C GLN A 123 12.46 -17.35 -8.78
N VAL A 124 12.84 -17.87 -7.61
CA VAL A 124 13.53 -17.10 -6.57
C VAL A 124 14.74 -17.92 -6.15
N ASP A 125 15.93 -17.33 -6.19
CA ASP A 125 17.19 -17.98 -5.84
C ASP A 125 17.41 -19.32 -6.60
N ASN A 126 17.05 -19.34 -7.88
CA ASN A 126 17.06 -20.53 -8.76
C ASN A 126 16.16 -21.70 -8.30
N GLN A 127 15.21 -21.44 -7.41
CA GLN A 127 14.20 -22.42 -6.98
C GLN A 127 12.82 -22.07 -7.54
N VAL A 128 12.09 -23.10 -7.96
CA VAL A 128 10.68 -23.00 -8.34
C VAL A 128 9.86 -22.82 -7.06
N PHE A 129 9.45 -21.58 -6.78
CA PHE A 129 8.74 -21.23 -5.55
C PHE A 129 7.23 -21.54 -5.63
N PHE A 130 6.67 -21.56 -6.85
CA PHE A 130 5.28 -21.94 -7.11
C PHE A 130 5.28 -23.18 -8.02
N PRO A 131 4.71 -24.32 -7.57
CA PRO A 131 4.71 -25.55 -8.37
C PRO A 131 3.65 -25.52 -9.47
N HIS A 132 3.82 -26.38 -10.49
CA HIS A 132 2.79 -26.63 -11.49
C HIS A 132 1.75 -27.57 -10.89
N LEU A 133 0.51 -27.11 -10.75
CA LEU A 133 -0.50 -27.79 -9.96
C LEU A 133 -1.61 -28.38 -10.81
N GLN A 134 -2.07 -29.55 -10.41
CA GLN A 134 -3.35 -30.10 -10.79
C GLN A 134 -4.24 -30.20 -9.56
N VAL A 135 -5.29 -29.37 -9.53
CA VAL A 135 -6.25 -29.29 -8.42
C VAL A 135 -7.53 -30.00 -8.85
N LYS A 136 -7.91 -31.04 -8.10
CA LYS A 136 -9.15 -31.77 -8.33
C LYS A 136 -10.23 -31.31 -7.37
N TYR A 137 -11.42 -31.10 -7.90
CA TYR A 137 -12.60 -30.73 -7.15
C TYR A 137 -13.61 -31.88 -7.06
N SER A 138 -14.43 -31.81 -6.00
CA SER A 138 -15.70 -32.52 -5.89
C SER A 138 -16.64 -32.17 -7.05
N ASN A 139 -17.61 -33.05 -7.34
CA ASN A 139 -18.53 -32.88 -8.48
C ASN A 139 -19.35 -31.58 -8.45
N ASP A 140 -19.60 -31.01 -7.25
CA ASP A 140 -20.29 -29.74 -7.10
C ASP A 140 -19.36 -28.52 -7.15
N GLY A 141 -18.05 -28.74 -7.32
CA GLY A 141 -17.02 -27.71 -7.43
C GLY A 141 -16.73 -26.96 -6.13
N LYS A 142 -17.25 -27.43 -4.98
CA LYS A 142 -17.15 -26.67 -3.72
C LYS A 142 -15.90 -26.96 -2.93
N ASN A 143 -15.42 -28.20 -2.96
CA ASN A 143 -14.28 -28.63 -2.16
C ASN A 143 -13.17 -29.19 -3.05
N ILE A 144 -11.93 -28.76 -2.76
CA ILE A 144 -10.71 -29.39 -3.28
C ILE A 144 -10.55 -30.77 -2.63
N THR A 145 -10.40 -31.81 -3.45
CA THR A 145 -10.23 -33.21 -3.02
C THR A 145 -8.79 -33.69 -3.12
N SER A 146 -7.99 -33.13 -4.03
CA SER A 146 -6.56 -33.45 -4.16
C SER A 146 -5.82 -32.27 -4.80
N ILE A 147 -4.56 -32.10 -4.42
CA ILE A 147 -3.62 -31.14 -5.01
C ILE A 147 -2.39 -31.96 -5.44
N TYR A 148 -2.03 -31.91 -6.71
CA TYR A 148 -0.94 -32.71 -7.25
C TYR A 148 0.09 -31.82 -7.95
N ASP A 149 1.37 -32.00 -7.61
CA ASP A 149 2.49 -31.34 -8.28
C ASP A 149 2.84 -32.14 -9.54
N LEU A 150 2.66 -31.52 -10.70
CA LEU A 150 2.88 -32.14 -12.01
C LEU A 150 4.37 -32.32 -12.34
N GLU A 151 5.25 -31.50 -11.78
CA GLU A 151 6.70 -31.59 -12.02
C GLU A 151 7.32 -32.66 -11.12
N GLN A 152 7.03 -32.60 -9.83
CA GLN A 152 7.57 -33.52 -8.83
C GLN A 152 6.80 -34.85 -8.77
N LYS A 153 5.66 -34.94 -9.46
CA LYS A 153 4.79 -36.12 -9.51
C LYS A 153 4.37 -36.61 -8.13
N LYS A 154 4.02 -35.67 -7.24
CA LYS A 154 3.64 -35.98 -5.85
C LYS A 154 2.35 -35.27 -5.45
N GLU A 155 1.55 -35.93 -4.62
CA GLU A 155 0.38 -35.29 -4.01
C GLU A 155 0.84 -34.37 -2.87
N LEU A 156 0.22 -33.20 -2.78
CA LEU A 156 0.55 -32.16 -1.81
C LEU A 156 -0.61 -31.97 -0.82
N THR A 157 -0.29 -31.75 0.44
CA THR A 157 -1.26 -31.33 1.47
C THR A 157 -1.65 -29.87 1.31
N ASP A 158 -0.69 -29.06 0.87
CA ASP A 158 -0.85 -27.65 0.57
C ASP A 158 0.13 -27.18 -0.49
N ALA A 159 -0.22 -26.10 -1.18
CA ALA A 159 0.62 -25.49 -2.20
C ALA A 159 0.46 -23.97 -2.19
N LEU A 160 1.49 -23.24 -2.61
CA LEU A 160 1.43 -21.79 -2.78
C LEU A 160 1.09 -21.45 -4.23
N ILE A 161 0.28 -20.41 -4.41
CA ILE A 161 0.03 -19.76 -5.71
C ILE A 161 0.64 -18.36 -5.68
N GLU A 162 1.01 -17.88 -6.86
CA GLU A 162 1.45 -16.51 -7.08
C GLU A 162 0.54 -15.48 -6.38
N PRO A 163 1.13 -14.51 -5.66
CA PRO A 163 0.40 -13.49 -4.94
C PRO A 163 -0.15 -12.42 -5.87
N GLU A 164 -1.17 -11.72 -5.37
CA GLU A 164 -1.73 -10.54 -6.01
C GLU A 164 -0.76 -9.36 -5.93
N LEU A 165 -0.64 -8.58 -7.00
CA LEU A 165 0.05 -7.29 -6.99
C LEU A 165 -0.86 -6.24 -6.32
N LEU A 166 -0.49 -5.75 -5.15
CA LEU A 166 -1.22 -4.70 -4.43
C LEU A 166 -1.02 -3.33 -5.07
N THR A 167 0.23 -2.97 -5.32
CA THR A 167 0.59 -1.72 -5.99
C THR A 167 2.01 -1.82 -6.52
N SER A 168 2.33 -1.03 -7.53
CA SER A 168 3.71 -0.66 -7.82
C SER A 168 4.12 0.53 -6.95
N ILE A 169 5.35 0.52 -6.43
CA ILE A 169 6.00 1.70 -5.86
C ILE A 169 6.71 2.42 -6.99
N ASN A 170 6.21 3.62 -7.29
CA ASN A 170 7.01 4.69 -7.87
C ASN A 170 7.19 5.74 -6.77
N SER A 171 8.33 6.44 -6.79
CA SER A 171 8.76 7.43 -5.80
C SER A 171 7.68 8.45 -5.40
N ASP A 172 6.70 8.70 -6.29
CA ASP A 172 5.72 9.78 -6.20
C ASP A 172 4.28 9.35 -5.81
N LYS A 173 4.09 8.18 -5.15
CA LYS A 173 2.75 7.62 -4.81
C LYS A 173 1.82 7.52 -6.04
N GLU A 174 2.37 7.07 -7.16
CA GLU A 174 1.62 6.92 -8.41
C GLU A 174 1.23 5.46 -8.67
N LYS A 175 -0.04 5.23 -9.02
CA LYS A 175 -0.50 3.96 -9.60
C LYS A 175 -0.41 4.06 -11.11
N ARG A 176 0.25 3.06 -11.73
CA ARG A 176 0.45 2.99 -13.18
C ARG A 176 0.37 1.55 -13.65
N LYS A 177 -0.37 1.32 -14.72
CA LYS A 177 -0.34 0.08 -15.51
C LYS A 177 0.20 0.43 -16.89
N ASN A 178 1.44 0.04 -17.16
CA ASN A 178 2.07 0.29 -18.46
C ASN A 178 1.37 -0.51 -19.56
N VAL A 179 1.08 0.15 -20.66
CA VAL A 179 0.47 -0.44 -21.86
C VAL A 179 1.32 -0.13 -23.09
N GLU A 180 1.36 -1.06 -24.04
CA GLU A 180 2.00 -0.81 -25.33
C GLU A 180 1.03 -0.12 -26.29
N TYR A 181 1.55 0.53 -27.33
CA TYR A 181 0.72 1.18 -28.35
C TYR A 181 -0.30 0.22 -28.97
N LYS A 182 0.09 -1.04 -29.20
CA LYS A 182 -0.77 -2.09 -29.77
C LYS A 182 -1.94 -2.50 -28.85
N ASP A 183 -1.84 -2.22 -27.55
CA ASP A 183 -2.87 -2.55 -26.57
C ASP A 183 -3.94 -1.44 -26.49
N LEU A 184 -3.65 -0.24 -27.02
CA LEU A 184 -4.57 0.89 -27.00
C LEU A 184 -5.66 0.71 -28.07
N PRO A 185 -6.95 0.78 -27.71
CA PRO A 185 -8.02 0.69 -28.69
C PRO A 185 -8.00 1.90 -29.62
N GLU A 186 -8.34 1.68 -30.89
CA GLU A 186 -8.30 2.69 -31.95
C GLU A 186 -9.19 3.90 -31.61
N GLU A 187 -10.32 3.64 -30.96
CA GLU A 187 -11.29 4.61 -30.47
C GLU A 187 -10.67 5.58 -29.46
N LEU A 188 -9.80 5.08 -28.57
CA LEU A 188 -9.11 5.91 -27.58
C LEU A 188 -8.05 6.78 -28.24
N ILE A 189 -7.27 6.22 -29.17
CA ILE A 189 -6.28 6.98 -29.94
C ILE A 189 -6.98 8.13 -30.69
N LYS A 190 -8.07 7.82 -31.42
CA LYS A 190 -8.87 8.80 -32.15
C LYS A 190 -9.47 9.87 -31.22
N ALA A 191 -9.96 9.47 -30.04
CA ALA A 191 -10.54 10.41 -29.07
C ALA A 191 -9.50 11.40 -28.54
N ILE A 192 -8.30 10.92 -28.16
CA ILE A 192 -7.20 11.76 -27.68
C ILE A 192 -6.76 12.73 -28.78
N VAL A 193 -6.50 12.23 -29.99
CA VAL A 193 -6.08 13.06 -31.12
C VAL A 193 -7.16 14.10 -31.48
N ALA A 194 -8.45 13.74 -31.46
CA ALA A 194 -9.52 14.67 -31.80
C ALA A 194 -9.63 15.88 -30.85
N ILE A 195 -9.38 15.67 -29.55
CA ILE A 195 -9.56 16.70 -28.51
C ILE A 195 -8.26 17.41 -28.11
N GLU A 196 -7.13 16.71 -28.06
CA GLU A 196 -5.85 17.27 -27.60
C GLU A 196 -5.00 17.80 -28.77
N ASP A 197 -4.88 17.06 -29.88
CA ASP A 197 -3.99 17.43 -31.00
C ASP A 197 -4.40 16.78 -32.32
N ARG A 198 -5.31 17.44 -33.06
CA ARG A 198 -5.95 16.89 -34.27
C ARG A 198 -4.99 16.51 -35.40
N ARG A 199 -3.79 17.10 -35.41
CA ARG A 199 -2.77 16.88 -36.43
C ARG A 199 -1.52 16.24 -35.85
N PHE A 200 -1.66 15.55 -34.72
CA PHE A 200 -0.54 14.93 -34.02
C PHE A 200 0.38 14.14 -34.94
N PHE A 201 -0.15 13.38 -35.89
CA PHE A 201 0.64 12.58 -36.83
C PHE A 201 1.27 13.39 -37.98
N ASP A 202 0.86 14.64 -38.20
CA ASP A 202 1.27 15.45 -39.36
C ASP A 202 2.37 16.48 -39.06
N HIS A 203 2.56 16.88 -37.79
CA HIS A 203 3.50 17.94 -37.41
C HIS A 203 4.71 17.43 -36.63
N PRO A 204 5.88 18.10 -36.69
CA PRO A 204 7.08 17.72 -35.94
C PRO A 204 7.13 18.43 -34.58
N GLY A 205 6.52 17.83 -33.55
CA GLY A 205 6.56 18.25 -32.15
C GLY A 205 5.68 19.46 -31.81
N ILE A 206 5.63 20.46 -32.70
CA ILE A 206 4.88 21.70 -32.53
C ILE A 206 3.96 21.92 -33.73
N ASP A 207 2.67 22.12 -33.46
CA ASP A 207 1.71 22.53 -34.48
C ASP A 207 1.76 24.06 -34.70
N PHE A 208 2.70 24.52 -35.53
CA PHE A 208 2.81 25.95 -35.88
C PHE A 208 1.53 26.51 -36.51
N ARG A 209 0.85 25.70 -37.34
CA ARG A 209 -0.42 26.10 -37.97
C ARG A 209 -1.56 26.15 -36.95
N GLY A 210 -1.53 25.29 -35.94
CA GLY A 210 -2.52 25.25 -34.85
C GLY A 210 -2.33 26.42 -33.90
N LEU A 211 -1.08 26.70 -33.55
CA LEU A 211 -0.69 27.85 -32.73
C LEU A 211 -1.10 29.18 -33.38
N ALA A 212 -0.80 29.37 -34.68
CA ALA A 212 -1.20 30.57 -35.40
C ALA A 212 -2.74 30.73 -35.46
N ARG A 213 -3.47 29.63 -35.65
CA ARG A 213 -4.94 29.61 -35.62
C ARG A 213 -5.49 29.98 -34.25
N ALA A 214 -4.93 29.42 -33.18
CA ALA A 214 -5.35 29.68 -31.81
C ALA A 214 -5.10 31.15 -31.42
N VAL A 215 -3.95 31.72 -31.81
CA VAL A 215 -3.65 33.15 -31.59
C VAL A 215 -4.64 34.04 -32.33
N TRP A 216 -4.96 33.71 -33.59
CA TRP A 216 -5.93 34.48 -34.38
C TRP A 216 -7.35 34.42 -33.79
N HIS A 217 -7.81 33.22 -33.38
CA HIS A 217 -9.13 33.01 -32.81
C HIS A 217 -9.29 33.67 -31.43
N ASN A 218 -8.24 33.64 -30.60
CA ASN A 218 -8.24 34.29 -29.28
C ASN A 218 -8.29 35.82 -29.36
N PHE A 219 -7.94 36.41 -30.51
CA PHE A 219 -8.07 37.85 -30.76
C PHE A 219 -9.45 38.23 -31.34
N SER A 220 -10.21 37.29 -31.90
CA SER A 220 -11.51 37.57 -32.54
C SER A 220 -12.73 37.24 -31.68
N GLU A 221 -12.62 36.30 -30.73
CA GLU A 221 -13.72 35.92 -29.83
C GLU A 221 -13.20 35.76 -28.39
N GLY A 222 -13.87 36.40 -27.42
CA GLY A 222 -13.43 36.50 -26.03
C GLY A 222 -13.59 35.23 -25.18
N GLU A 223 -13.86 34.06 -25.78
CA GLU A 223 -13.97 32.79 -25.05
C GLU A 223 -12.77 31.87 -25.33
N LEU A 224 -11.99 31.61 -24.27
CA LEU A 224 -10.86 30.68 -24.27
C LEU A 224 -11.33 29.22 -24.39
N GLN A 225 -11.51 28.70 -25.61
CA GLN A 225 -11.92 27.29 -25.82
C GLN A 225 -10.86 26.36 -26.43
N GLN A 226 -9.71 26.82 -26.95
CA GLN A 226 -8.69 25.92 -27.53
C GLN A 226 -7.31 26.09 -26.89
N GLY A 227 -6.81 25.02 -26.27
CA GLY A 227 -5.44 24.94 -25.75
C GLY A 227 -4.44 24.73 -26.89
N GLY A 228 -3.45 25.61 -27.02
CA GLY A 228 -2.48 25.57 -28.12
C GLY A 228 -1.25 24.67 -27.89
N SER A 229 -1.32 23.64 -27.04
CA SER A 229 -0.19 22.75 -26.75
C SER A 229 -0.39 21.35 -27.34
N THR A 230 0.64 20.80 -27.99
CA THR A 230 0.61 19.47 -28.63
C THR A 230 0.74 18.34 -27.60
N VAL A 231 0.40 17.11 -28.00
CA VAL A 231 0.59 15.91 -27.15
C VAL A 231 2.06 15.75 -26.73
N THR A 232 2.99 15.96 -27.66
CA THR A 232 4.44 15.92 -27.40
C THR A 232 4.86 16.99 -26.37
N GLN A 233 4.32 18.22 -26.48
CA GLN A 233 4.58 19.27 -25.49
C GLN A 233 4.02 18.94 -24.11
N GLN A 234 2.86 18.29 -24.05
CA GLN A 234 2.28 17.86 -22.78
C GLN A 234 3.10 16.74 -22.13
N LEU A 235 3.57 15.76 -22.93
CA LEU A 235 4.49 14.72 -22.47
C LEU A 235 5.77 15.35 -21.92
N VAL A 236 6.37 16.29 -22.65
CA VAL A 236 7.61 16.96 -22.22
C VAL A 236 7.42 17.73 -20.92
N LYS A 237 6.31 18.47 -20.81
CA LYS A 237 5.96 19.24 -19.61
C LYS A 237 5.83 18.35 -18.38
N ASN A 238 5.27 17.14 -18.52
CA ASN A 238 5.05 16.24 -17.39
C ASN A 238 6.28 15.37 -17.08
N PHE A 239 6.98 14.89 -18.11
CA PHE A 239 8.05 13.89 -17.96
C PHE A 239 9.44 14.50 -17.77
N PHE A 240 9.73 15.68 -18.35
CA PHE A 240 11.10 16.23 -18.39
C PHE A 240 11.28 17.54 -17.60
N LEU A 241 10.22 18.28 -17.31
CA LEU A 241 10.31 19.64 -16.78
C LEU A 241 9.57 19.81 -15.45
N THR A 242 10.00 20.79 -14.66
CA THR A 242 9.34 21.15 -13.39
C THR A 242 8.05 21.94 -13.62
N SER A 243 7.21 22.01 -12.59
CA SER A 243 5.85 22.56 -12.68
C SER A 243 5.77 24.10 -12.82
N GLU A 244 6.90 24.82 -12.78
CA GLU A 244 6.95 26.29 -12.83
C GLU A 244 6.44 26.89 -14.14
N ARG A 245 5.54 27.87 -14.06
CA ARG A 245 4.98 28.55 -15.26
C ARG A 245 5.84 29.74 -15.68
N THR A 246 6.93 29.47 -16.40
CA THR A 246 7.79 30.53 -16.97
C THR A 246 7.84 30.48 -18.49
N PHE A 247 8.02 31.64 -19.14
CA PHE A 247 8.25 31.72 -20.59
C PHE A 247 9.49 30.94 -21.03
N LYS A 248 10.53 30.89 -20.16
CA LYS A 248 11.72 30.06 -20.37
C LYS A 248 11.35 28.58 -20.45
N ARG A 249 10.53 28.09 -19.51
CA ARG A 249 10.05 26.70 -19.55
C ARG A 249 9.25 26.43 -20.82
N LYS A 250 8.40 27.35 -21.27
CA LYS A 250 7.62 27.13 -22.50
C LYS A 250 8.50 27.02 -23.76
N PHE A 251 9.61 27.75 -23.80
CA PHE A 251 10.62 27.58 -24.85
C PHE A 251 11.33 26.22 -24.73
N SER A 252 11.70 25.80 -23.53
CA SER A 252 12.27 24.47 -23.28
C SER A 252 11.31 23.33 -23.68
N GLU A 253 10.02 23.44 -23.34
CA GLU A 253 8.97 22.50 -23.76
C GLU A 253 8.96 22.35 -25.28
N ALA A 254 8.92 23.48 -26.00
CA ALA A 254 8.92 23.51 -27.46
C ALA A 254 10.18 22.86 -28.06
N PHE A 255 11.36 23.23 -27.55
CA PHE A 255 12.64 22.74 -28.06
C PHE A 255 12.81 21.23 -27.82
N ILE A 256 12.55 20.77 -26.58
CA ILE A 256 12.63 19.35 -26.23
C ILE A 256 11.59 18.55 -27.02
N SER A 257 10.39 19.09 -27.28
CA SER A 257 9.38 18.40 -28.08
C SER A 257 9.88 18.10 -29.49
N VAL A 258 10.48 19.08 -30.17
CA VAL A 258 11.06 18.87 -31.50
C VAL A 258 12.20 17.85 -31.44
N LEU A 259 13.07 17.95 -30.42
CA LEU A 259 14.20 17.03 -30.26
C LEU A 259 13.74 15.59 -30.00
N LEU A 260 12.70 15.41 -29.17
CA LEU A 260 12.15 14.10 -28.82
C LEU A 260 11.59 13.37 -30.05
N GLU A 261 10.94 14.09 -30.97
CA GLU A 261 10.41 13.50 -32.21
C GLU A 261 11.49 13.11 -33.23
N THR A 262 12.74 13.57 -33.05
CA THR A 262 13.86 13.06 -33.86
C THR A 262 14.39 11.72 -33.35
N ARG A 263 14.03 11.34 -32.11
CA ARG A 263 14.50 10.12 -31.43
C ARG A 263 13.44 9.04 -31.37
N LEU A 264 12.17 9.43 -31.29
CA LEU A 264 11.04 8.53 -31.10
C LEU A 264 10.02 8.68 -32.23
N THR A 265 9.40 7.56 -32.59
CA THR A 265 8.25 7.53 -33.49
C THR A 265 7.01 8.14 -32.82
N LYS A 266 6.03 8.59 -33.63
CA LYS A 266 4.76 9.11 -33.12
C LYS A 266 4.01 8.11 -32.24
N GLU A 267 4.08 6.83 -32.59
CA GLU A 267 3.47 5.75 -31.81
C GLU A 267 4.13 5.61 -30.43
N GLN A 268 5.47 5.65 -30.37
CA GLN A 268 6.21 5.62 -29.12
C GLN A 268 5.92 6.85 -28.25
N ILE A 269 5.81 8.05 -28.84
CA ILE A 269 5.45 9.27 -28.11
C ILE A 269 4.04 9.16 -27.55
N LEU A 270 3.07 8.68 -28.34
CA LEU A 270 1.70 8.51 -27.87
C LEU A 270 1.62 7.45 -26.78
N GLN A 271 2.36 6.35 -26.90
CA GLN A 271 2.46 5.32 -25.87
C GLN A 271 3.01 5.90 -24.56
N MET A 272 4.12 6.64 -24.61
CA MET A 272 4.68 7.29 -23.43
C MET A 272 3.69 8.28 -22.81
N TYR A 273 3.04 9.10 -23.63
CA TYR A 273 1.99 10.02 -23.18
C TYR A 273 0.84 9.29 -22.48
N CYS A 274 0.37 8.19 -23.07
CA CYS A 274 -0.72 7.40 -22.51
C CYS A 274 -0.35 6.68 -21.21
N ASN A 275 0.92 6.44 -20.94
CA ASN A 275 1.39 5.85 -19.69
C ASN A 275 1.71 6.89 -18.60
N GLU A 276 1.93 8.16 -18.98
CA GLU A 276 2.40 9.21 -18.06
C GLU A 276 1.29 10.16 -17.58
N ILE A 277 0.25 10.36 -18.38
CA ILE A 277 -0.72 11.43 -18.10
C ILE A 277 -1.51 11.19 -16.81
N TYR A 278 -1.61 12.21 -15.94
CA TYR A 278 -2.45 12.19 -14.74
C TYR A 278 -3.94 12.19 -15.11
N LEU A 279 -4.70 11.19 -14.64
CA LEU A 279 -6.11 10.98 -15.00
C LEU A 279 -7.05 10.93 -13.80
N GLY A 280 -6.55 10.92 -12.56
CA GLY A 280 -7.40 10.97 -11.37
C GLY A 280 -6.65 10.78 -10.06
N GLN A 281 -7.38 10.82 -8.95
CA GLN A 281 -6.85 10.58 -7.60
C GLN A 281 -7.65 9.46 -6.91
N ASP A 282 -6.95 8.49 -6.33
CA ASP A 282 -7.50 7.43 -5.48
C ASP A 282 -6.87 7.50 -4.08
N GLY A 283 -7.52 8.22 -3.16
CA GLY A 283 -6.97 8.47 -1.82
C GLY A 283 -5.63 9.22 -1.89
N SER A 284 -4.57 8.63 -1.34
CA SER A 284 -3.20 9.17 -1.38
C SER A 284 -2.47 8.92 -2.70
N TYR A 285 -3.06 8.17 -3.64
CA TYR A 285 -2.42 7.77 -4.89
C TYR A 285 -2.91 8.56 -6.09
N SER A 286 -1.99 9.01 -6.93
CA SER A 286 -2.32 9.52 -8.27
C SER A 286 -2.58 8.36 -9.23
N ILE A 287 -3.60 8.48 -10.07
CA ILE A 287 -3.91 7.54 -11.14
C ILE A 287 -3.28 8.08 -12.42
N ASN A 288 -2.18 7.46 -12.84
CA ASN A 288 -1.42 7.87 -14.02
C ASN A 288 -1.52 6.83 -15.12
N GLY A 289 -1.81 7.31 -16.33
CA GLY A 289 -1.92 6.52 -17.54
C GLY A 289 -3.27 5.81 -17.74
N PHE A 290 -3.59 5.55 -19.01
CA PHE A 290 -4.89 5.01 -19.42
C PHE A 290 -5.11 3.57 -18.98
N GLY A 291 -4.06 2.77 -18.84
CA GLY A 291 -4.14 1.40 -18.34
C GLY A 291 -4.74 1.34 -16.94
N GLU A 292 -4.24 2.18 -16.02
CA GLU A 292 -4.75 2.23 -14.64
C GLU A 292 -6.09 2.96 -14.57
N ALA A 293 -6.29 4.01 -15.36
CA ALA A 293 -7.56 4.74 -15.39
C ALA A 293 -8.73 3.88 -15.87
N ALA A 294 -8.52 3.00 -16.85
CA ALA A 294 -9.55 2.06 -17.31
C ALA A 294 -10.01 1.12 -16.17
N LYS A 295 -9.05 0.59 -15.39
CA LYS A 295 -9.34 -0.24 -14.21
C LYS A 295 -10.03 0.59 -13.11
N PHE A 296 -9.57 1.81 -12.87
CA PHE A 296 -10.09 2.69 -11.81
C PHE A 296 -11.54 3.13 -12.06
N TYR A 297 -11.88 3.57 -13.27
CA TYR A 297 -13.21 4.10 -13.60
C TYR A 297 -14.20 3.01 -14.03
N PHE A 298 -13.75 1.96 -14.76
CA PHE A 298 -14.63 0.99 -15.42
C PHE A 298 -14.38 -0.47 -15.02
N ASN A 299 -13.31 -0.77 -14.28
CA ASN A 299 -12.87 -2.14 -13.97
C ASN A 299 -12.66 -3.00 -15.23
N LYS A 300 -12.08 -2.39 -16.27
CA LYS A 300 -11.77 -3.04 -17.55
C LYS A 300 -10.29 -2.86 -17.88
N ASP A 301 -9.75 -3.78 -18.66
CA ASP A 301 -8.50 -3.53 -19.37
C ASP A 301 -8.69 -2.47 -20.45
N VAL A 302 -7.61 -1.72 -20.74
CA VAL A 302 -7.65 -0.60 -21.69
C VAL A 302 -8.14 -1.03 -23.08
N ASN A 303 -7.82 -2.26 -23.51
CA ASN A 303 -8.21 -2.83 -24.79
C ASN A 303 -9.71 -3.20 -24.88
N ARG A 304 -10.45 -3.18 -23.76
CA ARG A 304 -11.88 -3.48 -23.68
C ARG A 304 -12.75 -2.23 -23.51
N LEU A 305 -12.16 -1.03 -23.60
CA LEU A 305 -12.90 0.21 -23.51
C LEU A 305 -13.80 0.40 -24.73
N ASP A 306 -15.05 0.80 -24.48
CA ASP A 306 -15.95 1.23 -25.56
C ASP A 306 -15.72 2.70 -25.94
N LEU A 307 -16.39 3.16 -27.00
CA LEU A 307 -16.27 4.53 -27.50
C LEU A 307 -16.71 5.60 -26.49
N SER A 308 -17.73 5.33 -25.65
CA SER A 308 -18.19 6.26 -24.62
C SER A 308 -17.15 6.41 -23.51
N GLU A 309 -16.57 5.29 -23.07
CA GLU A 309 -15.55 5.22 -22.04
C GLU A 309 -14.23 5.86 -22.53
N ALA A 310 -13.83 5.56 -23.77
CA ALA A 310 -12.66 6.17 -24.42
C ALA A 310 -12.80 7.69 -24.55
N ALA A 311 -13.97 8.18 -24.99
CA ALA A 311 -14.24 9.61 -25.08
C ALA A 311 -14.20 10.31 -23.71
N PHE A 312 -14.68 9.63 -22.64
CA PHE A 312 -14.58 10.15 -21.28
C PHE A 312 -13.12 10.24 -20.80
N LEU A 313 -12.32 9.18 -20.98
CA LEU A 313 -10.91 9.17 -20.56
C LEU A 313 -10.05 10.15 -21.36
N ALA A 314 -10.35 10.38 -22.64
CA ALA A 314 -9.70 11.45 -23.39
C ALA A 314 -10.12 12.84 -22.87
N GLY A 315 -11.38 12.99 -22.45
CA GLY A 315 -11.91 14.25 -21.95
C GLY A 315 -11.38 14.69 -20.59
N ILE A 316 -11.11 13.74 -19.69
CA ILE A 316 -10.70 13.99 -18.30
C ILE A 316 -9.28 14.58 -18.19
N ILE A 317 -8.41 14.37 -19.20
CA ILE A 317 -7.03 14.88 -19.29
C ILE A 317 -6.94 16.37 -18.92
N ARG A 318 -7.88 17.18 -19.42
CA ARG A 318 -7.89 18.64 -19.21
C ARG A 318 -8.01 19.03 -17.74
N GLY A 319 -8.64 18.20 -16.91
CA GLY A 319 -8.87 18.51 -15.51
C GLY A 319 -9.40 17.32 -14.72
N PRO A 320 -8.53 16.39 -14.30
CA PRO A 320 -8.96 15.14 -13.68
C PRO A 320 -9.84 15.29 -12.44
N GLY A 321 -9.49 16.20 -11.54
CA GLY A 321 -10.32 16.50 -10.36
C GLY A 321 -11.65 17.18 -10.73
N TYR A 322 -11.63 18.08 -11.72
CA TYR A 322 -12.80 18.89 -12.10
C TYR A 322 -13.88 18.08 -12.85
N TYR A 323 -13.45 17.16 -13.70
CA TYR A 323 -14.32 16.26 -14.48
C TYR A 323 -14.49 14.89 -13.83
N SER A 324 -14.13 14.74 -12.55
CA SER A 324 -14.25 13.47 -11.84
C SER A 324 -15.73 13.06 -11.72
N PRO A 325 -16.14 11.89 -12.27
CA PRO A 325 -17.53 11.44 -12.23
C PRO A 325 -18.00 11.07 -10.82
N PHE A 326 -17.06 10.85 -9.88
CA PHE A 326 -17.40 10.56 -8.49
C PHE A 326 -17.85 11.78 -7.69
N GLN A 327 -17.44 12.98 -8.12
CA GLN A 327 -17.79 14.25 -7.46
C GLN A 327 -18.75 15.07 -8.32
N HIS A 328 -18.57 15.05 -9.64
CA HIS A 328 -19.29 15.88 -10.61
C HIS A 328 -19.71 15.07 -11.85
N PRO A 329 -20.71 14.16 -11.73
CA PRO A 329 -21.18 13.31 -12.84
C PRO A 329 -21.62 14.12 -14.07
N GLU A 330 -22.31 15.23 -13.87
CA GLU A 330 -22.82 16.07 -14.95
C GLU A 330 -21.68 16.68 -15.79
N ARG A 331 -20.62 17.17 -15.13
CA ARG A 331 -19.43 17.73 -15.82
C ARG A 331 -18.70 16.65 -16.61
N ALA A 332 -18.60 15.43 -16.06
CA ALA A 332 -18.00 14.29 -16.74
C ALA A 332 -18.76 13.96 -18.04
N ILE A 333 -20.09 13.92 -17.99
CA ILE A 333 -20.95 13.65 -19.15
C ILE A 333 -20.83 14.76 -20.20
N GLN A 334 -20.89 16.02 -19.79
CA GLN A 334 -20.74 17.16 -20.70
C GLN A 334 -19.38 17.13 -21.40
N ARG A 335 -18.30 16.84 -20.66
CA ARG A 335 -16.95 16.77 -21.22
C ARG A 335 -16.78 15.59 -22.18
N ARG A 336 -17.31 14.41 -21.85
CA ARG A 336 -17.38 13.26 -22.78
C ARG A 336 -18.10 13.63 -24.07
N ASN A 337 -19.24 14.30 -23.98
CA ASN A 337 -20.03 14.69 -25.15
C ASN A 337 -19.26 15.67 -26.05
N GLN A 338 -18.50 16.60 -25.46
CA GLN A 338 -17.62 17.50 -26.21
C GLN A 338 -16.50 16.76 -26.96
N VAL A 339 -15.97 15.68 -26.40
CA VAL A 339 -14.99 14.82 -27.10
C VAL A 339 -15.65 14.13 -28.30
N LEU A 340 -16.86 13.59 -28.12
CA LEU A 340 -17.63 12.98 -29.22
C LEU A 340 -17.88 14.00 -30.35
N ASP A 341 -18.24 15.24 -30.02
CA ASP A 341 -18.40 16.32 -31.00
C ASP A 341 -17.10 16.61 -31.75
N SER A 342 -15.98 16.61 -31.03
CA SER A 342 -14.66 16.81 -31.63
C SER A 342 -14.27 15.67 -32.56
N MET A 343 -14.66 14.43 -32.24
CA MET A 343 -14.46 13.25 -33.09
C MET A 343 -15.33 13.27 -34.34
N VAL A 344 -16.57 13.77 -34.26
CA VAL A 344 -17.43 14.00 -35.44
C VAL A 344 -16.81 15.04 -36.36
N VAL A 345 -16.37 16.18 -35.82
CA VAL A 345 -15.71 17.25 -36.60
C VAL A 345 -14.40 16.76 -37.26
N ALA A 346 -13.70 15.82 -36.63
CA ALA A 346 -12.51 15.18 -37.19
C ALA A 346 -12.82 14.05 -38.19
N ASN A 347 -14.10 13.76 -38.46
CA ASN A 347 -14.58 12.63 -39.28
C ASN A 347 -14.12 11.25 -38.77
N PHE A 348 -13.88 11.11 -37.46
CA PHE A 348 -13.51 9.83 -36.85
C PHE A 348 -14.72 8.96 -36.50
N ILE A 349 -15.88 9.58 -36.28
CA ILE A 349 -17.16 8.90 -36.01
C ILE A 349 -18.30 9.61 -36.74
N ASP A 350 -19.37 8.87 -37.04
CA ASP A 350 -20.59 9.44 -37.61
C ASP A 350 -21.43 10.18 -36.55
N LEU A 351 -22.14 11.21 -36.99
CA LEU A 351 -23.04 12.03 -36.16
C LEU A 351 -24.12 11.18 -35.51
N THR A 352 -24.69 10.20 -36.22
CA THR A 352 -25.75 9.34 -35.67
C THR A 352 -25.25 8.48 -34.51
N LYS A 353 -24.02 7.94 -34.64
CA LYS A 353 -23.35 7.17 -33.59
C LYS A 353 -23.04 8.04 -32.37
N ALA A 354 -22.57 9.26 -32.58
CA ALA A 354 -22.30 10.22 -31.52
C ALA A 354 -23.57 10.58 -30.74
N GLU A 355 -24.65 10.94 -31.44
CA GLU A 355 -25.95 11.29 -30.82
C GLU A 355 -26.58 10.10 -30.06
N GLY A 356 -26.40 8.88 -30.56
CA GLY A 356 -26.80 7.66 -29.85
C GLY A 356 -26.11 7.52 -28.50
N ILE A 357 -24.78 7.72 -28.45
CA ILE A 357 -23.99 7.61 -27.22
C ILE A 357 -24.29 8.76 -26.25
N LYS A 358 -24.50 9.99 -26.74
CA LYS A 358 -24.83 11.14 -25.88
C LYS A 358 -26.10 10.93 -25.06
N LYS A 359 -27.06 10.15 -25.57
CA LYS A 359 -28.30 9.77 -24.87
C LYS A 359 -28.08 8.73 -23.77
N SER A 360 -26.96 8.02 -23.79
CA SER A 360 -26.61 7.03 -22.76
C SER A 360 -25.87 7.68 -21.59
N ASN A 361 -26.20 7.23 -20.38
CA ASN A 361 -25.48 7.63 -19.17
C ASN A 361 -24.09 7.00 -19.16
N LEU A 362 -23.10 7.74 -18.62
CA LEU A 362 -21.77 7.19 -18.40
C LEU A 362 -21.83 6.16 -17.26
N GLN A 363 -21.62 4.89 -17.58
CA GLN A 363 -21.58 3.83 -16.58
C GLN A 363 -20.21 3.82 -15.91
N VAL A 364 -20.08 4.53 -14.80
CA VAL A 364 -18.88 4.50 -13.97
C VAL A 364 -19.10 3.52 -12.82
N ARG A 365 -18.03 2.85 -12.40
CA ARG A 365 -18.06 2.04 -11.19
C ARG A 365 -18.59 2.88 -10.02
N PRO A 366 -19.52 2.37 -9.19
CA PRO A 366 -19.87 3.07 -7.97
C PRO A 366 -18.62 3.27 -7.12
N LYS A 367 -18.47 4.44 -6.49
CA LYS A 367 -17.43 4.67 -5.49
C LYS A 367 -17.77 3.82 -4.26
N SER A 368 -17.60 2.51 -4.37
CA SER A 368 -17.64 1.63 -3.22
C SER A 368 -16.54 2.11 -2.28
N SER A 369 -16.80 2.11 -0.98
CA SER A 369 -15.86 2.49 0.09
C SER A 369 -14.59 1.64 0.11
N SER A 370 -14.33 0.82 -0.91
CA SER A 370 -13.11 0.08 -1.17
C SER A 370 -12.40 0.75 -2.35
N SER A 371 -11.64 1.82 -2.05
CA SER A 371 -10.61 2.37 -2.93
C SER A 371 -9.69 1.24 -3.44
N ASN A 372 -9.18 1.33 -4.66
CA ASN A 372 -8.39 0.28 -5.32
C ASN A 372 -7.00 0.01 -4.69
N ALA A 373 -6.73 0.50 -3.48
CA ALA A 373 -5.69 -0.09 -2.64
C ALA A 373 -6.44 -0.99 -1.67
N GLU A 374 -6.50 -2.29 -1.98
CA GLU A 374 -6.95 -3.25 -0.99
C GLU A 374 -5.92 -3.21 0.16
N ALA A 375 -6.35 -2.90 1.39
CA ALA A 375 -5.48 -2.64 2.56
C ALA A 375 -4.67 -1.30 2.56
N PRO A 376 -5.29 -0.11 2.43
CA PRO A 376 -4.55 1.15 2.30
C PRO A 376 -3.74 1.52 3.56
N TYR A 377 -4.29 1.25 4.75
CA TYR A 377 -3.59 1.48 6.02
C TYR A 377 -2.34 0.58 6.17
N PHE A 378 -2.43 -0.67 5.72
CA PHE A 378 -1.30 -1.58 5.71
C PHE A 378 -0.24 -1.13 4.70
N LEU A 379 -0.66 -0.66 3.53
CA LEU A 379 0.26 -0.22 2.48
C LEU A 379 1.08 0.99 2.91
N ASP A 380 0.45 1.99 3.54
CA ASP A 380 1.17 3.14 4.11
C ASP A 380 2.20 2.68 5.17
N TYR A 381 1.78 1.77 6.07
CA TYR A 381 2.68 1.19 7.07
C TYR A 381 3.85 0.43 6.41
N LEU A 382 3.57 -0.41 5.41
CA LEU A 382 4.56 -1.20 4.70
C LEU A 382 5.57 -0.30 3.99
N GLN A 383 5.12 0.76 3.31
CA GLN A 383 6.02 1.72 2.65
C GLN A 383 6.96 2.39 3.65
N THR A 384 6.47 2.80 4.82
CA THR A 384 7.33 3.31 5.89
C THR A 384 8.37 2.26 6.31
N ARG A 385 7.97 0.99 6.47
CA ARG A 385 8.91 -0.08 6.85
C ARG A 385 9.92 -0.42 5.76
N VAL A 386 9.52 -0.42 4.49
CA VAL A 386 10.43 -0.63 3.36
C VAL A 386 11.50 0.46 3.35
N ASN A 387 11.11 1.72 3.56
CA ASN A 387 12.05 2.84 3.61
C ASN A 387 13.00 2.73 4.82
N GLU A 388 12.48 2.35 5.99
CA GLU A 388 13.28 2.18 7.22
C GLU A 388 14.28 1.02 7.14
N GLU A 389 13.85 -0.13 6.62
CA GLU A 389 14.65 -1.37 6.62
C GLU A 389 15.64 -1.44 5.44
N LEU A 390 15.30 -0.83 4.30
CA LEU A 390 16.05 -1.01 3.05
C LEU A 390 16.67 0.29 2.48
N GLY A 391 16.23 1.45 2.98
CA GLY A 391 16.74 2.76 2.58
C GLY A 391 16.40 3.19 1.14
N ASP A 392 16.78 4.42 0.80
CA ASP A 392 16.41 5.06 -0.48
C ASP A 392 17.01 4.39 -1.73
N LYS A 393 18.06 3.55 -1.54
CA LYS A 393 18.80 2.92 -2.65
C LYS A 393 17.98 1.91 -3.44
N ILE A 394 16.94 1.31 -2.83
CA ILE A 394 16.03 0.40 -3.53
C ILE A 394 15.21 1.12 -4.63
N PHE A 395 14.99 2.43 -4.51
CA PHE A 395 14.12 3.15 -5.43
C PHE A 395 14.85 3.74 -6.65
N ALA A 396 16.19 3.75 -6.65
CA ALA A 396 16.96 4.52 -7.61
C ALA A 396 17.43 3.74 -8.86
N GLU A 397 17.62 2.42 -8.77
CA GLU A 397 18.44 1.70 -9.78
C GLU A 397 17.92 0.33 -10.24
N GLN A 398 17.02 -0.34 -9.51
CA GLN A 398 16.54 -1.70 -9.86
C GLN A 398 15.04 -1.90 -9.59
N SER A 399 14.41 -2.77 -10.37
CA SER A 399 13.03 -3.23 -10.14
C SER A 399 13.00 -4.34 -9.09
N TYR A 400 12.27 -4.16 -8.00
CA TYR A 400 12.15 -5.19 -6.95
C TYR A 400 10.74 -5.79 -6.89
N ARG A 401 10.65 -7.01 -6.38
CA ARG A 401 9.39 -7.66 -5.96
C ARG A 401 9.40 -7.76 -4.44
N ILE A 402 8.55 -6.97 -3.79
CA ILE A 402 8.39 -6.93 -2.35
C ILE A 402 7.19 -7.79 -1.99
N TYR A 403 7.43 -8.95 -1.41
CA TYR A 403 6.39 -9.82 -0.86
C TYR A 403 6.09 -9.39 0.58
N SER A 404 4.84 -8.98 0.82
CA SER A 404 4.38 -8.57 2.14
C SER A 404 3.73 -9.73 2.92
N THR A 405 3.37 -9.48 4.18
CA THR A 405 2.74 -10.47 5.06
C THR A 405 1.21 -10.47 5.03
N ILE A 406 0.59 -9.51 4.33
CA ILE A 406 -0.86 -9.34 4.33
C ILE A 406 -1.56 -10.50 3.60
N ASP A 407 -2.60 -11.03 4.24
CA ASP A 407 -3.51 -12.03 3.66
C ASP A 407 -4.79 -11.31 3.25
N MET A 408 -5.05 -11.23 1.94
CA MET A 408 -6.15 -10.41 1.43
C MET A 408 -7.54 -10.97 1.75
N ASP A 409 -7.66 -12.28 1.93
CA ASP A 409 -8.92 -12.87 2.38
C ASP A 409 -9.21 -12.49 3.83
N LEU A 410 -8.19 -12.46 4.69
CA LEU A 410 -8.31 -11.98 6.06
C LEU A 410 -8.52 -10.47 6.14
N GLN A 411 -7.81 -9.69 5.32
CA GLN A 411 -7.99 -8.25 5.25
C GLN A 411 -9.43 -7.88 4.85
N ARG A 412 -9.96 -8.47 3.78
CA ARG A 412 -11.34 -8.23 3.33
C ARG A 412 -12.35 -8.66 4.41
N ALA A 413 -12.09 -9.76 5.13
CA ALA A 413 -12.90 -10.19 6.26
C ALA A 413 -12.87 -9.18 7.43
N ALA A 414 -11.70 -8.61 7.72
CA ALA A 414 -11.51 -7.60 8.76
C ALA A 414 -12.26 -6.29 8.41
N ASP A 415 -12.08 -5.79 7.19
CA ASP A 415 -12.77 -4.60 6.69
C ASP A 415 -14.30 -4.78 6.76
N GLN A 416 -14.80 -5.94 6.33
CA GLN A 416 -16.23 -6.23 6.37
C GLN A 416 -16.76 -6.37 7.82
N ALA A 417 -16.02 -7.04 8.70
CA ALA A 417 -16.41 -7.20 10.10
C ALA A 417 -16.48 -5.85 10.83
N LEU A 418 -15.50 -4.97 10.59
CA LEU A 418 -15.46 -3.63 11.17
C LEU A 418 -16.59 -2.75 10.63
N ARG A 419 -16.78 -2.69 9.30
CA ARG A 419 -17.86 -1.92 8.67
C ARG A 419 -19.24 -2.35 9.14
N ASN A 420 -19.51 -3.65 9.12
CA ASN A 420 -20.80 -4.19 9.55
C ASN A 420 -21.02 -3.97 11.05
N GLY A 421 -20.00 -4.19 11.88
CA GLY A 421 -20.11 -4.00 13.33
C GLY A 421 -20.33 -2.54 13.72
N LEU A 422 -19.64 -1.59 13.08
CA LEU A 422 -19.88 -0.16 13.29
C LEU A 422 -21.29 0.25 12.85
N ALA A 423 -21.73 -0.18 11.66
CA ALA A 423 -23.07 0.11 11.17
C ALA A 423 -24.16 -0.48 12.10
N GLN A 424 -23.94 -1.69 12.60
CA GLN A 424 -24.85 -2.34 13.55
C GLN A 424 -24.87 -1.61 14.90
N LEU A 425 -23.71 -1.16 15.41
CA LEU A 425 -23.63 -0.37 16.65
C LEU A 425 -24.36 0.97 16.53
N GLU A 426 -24.17 1.69 15.42
CA GLU A 426 -24.86 2.96 15.16
C GLU A 426 -26.37 2.77 15.00
N LYS A 427 -26.80 1.62 14.47
CA LYS A 427 -28.21 1.26 14.37
C LYS A 427 -28.82 0.93 15.74
N ASP A 428 -28.18 0.03 16.50
CA ASP A 428 -28.67 -0.45 17.80
C ASP A 428 -28.69 0.66 18.85
N TYR A 429 -27.75 1.61 18.74
CA TYR A 429 -27.61 2.75 19.64
C TYR A 429 -27.83 4.09 18.91
N SER A 430 -28.77 4.14 17.96
CA SER A 430 -29.07 5.33 17.13
C SER A 430 -29.46 6.59 17.92
N LYS A 431 -29.99 6.44 19.14
CA LYS A 431 -30.25 7.58 20.04
C LYS A 431 -28.96 8.21 20.60
N ARG A 432 -27.86 7.46 20.60
CA ARG A 432 -26.56 7.87 21.15
C ARG A 432 -25.56 8.22 20.06
N TYR A 433 -25.53 7.46 18.97
CA TYR A 433 -24.54 7.61 17.91
C TYR A 433 -25.17 8.07 16.62
N LYS A 434 -24.56 9.08 16.01
CA LYS A 434 -24.91 9.51 14.65
C LYS A 434 -24.27 8.54 13.64
N PRO A 435 -24.94 8.22 12.52
CA PRO A 435 -24.33 7.42 11.46
C PRO A 435 -22.98 8.01 11.02
N GLY A 436 -21.94 7.18 10.93
CA GLY A 436 -20.60 7.59 10.55
C GLY A 436 -19.77 8.25 11.65
N SER A 437 -20.28 8.40 12.88
CA SER A 437 -19.55 9.06 13.97
C SER A 437 -18.54 8.15 14.67
N LEU A 438 -18.77 6.83 14.70
CA LEU A 438 -17.88 5.89 15.37
C LEU A 438 -16.66 5.56 14.50
N GLN A 439 -15.49 5.50 15.15
CA GLN A 439 -14.25 4.98 14.61
C GLN A 439 -13.88 3.65 15.24
N ALA A 440 -13.11 2.85 14.52
CA ALA A 440 -12.58 1.59 15.00
C ALA A 440 -11.26 1.25 14.31
N SER A 441 -10.52 0.32 14.89
CA SER A 441 -9.40 -0.35 14.23
C SER A 441 -9.37 -1.82 14.59
N LEU A 442 -8.76 -2.60 13.69
CA LEU A 442 -8.56 -4.03 13.85
C LEU A 442 -7.16 -4.38 13.35
N ILE A 443 -6.40 -5.07 14.17
CA ILE A 443 -5.12 -5.66 13.75
C ILE A 443 -5.13 -7.16 14.06
N ALA A 444 -4.64 -7.95 13.11
CA ALA A 444 -4.54 -9.39 13.21
C ALA A 444 -3.12 -9.85 12.87
N LEU A 445 -2.54 -10.66 13.75
CA LEU A 445 -1.17 -11.16 13.66
C LEU A 445 -1.17 -12.68 13.68
N ASN A 446 -0.30 -13.30 12.88
CA ASN A 446 0.08 -14.69 13.13
C ASN A 446 0.77 -14.75 14.49
N ALA A 447 0.21 -15.52 15.42
CA ALA A 447 0.70 -15.59 16.79
C ALA A 447 2.13 -16.12 16.85
N LYS A 448 2.50 -17.07 15.96
CA LYS A 448 3.80 -17.75 15.99
C LYS A 448 4.89 -16.98 15.29
N THR A 449 4.58 -16.39 14.14
CA THR A 449 5.58 -15.74 13.29
C THR A 449 5.65 -14.23 13.47
N GLY A 450 4.56 -13.58 13.89
CA GLY A 450 4.48 -12.11 13.94
C GLY A 450 4.07 -11.48 12.60
N GLU A 451 3.76 -12.28 11.58
CA GLU A 451 3.25 -11.76 10.31
C GLU A 451 1.96 -10.96 10.54
N ILE A 452 1.93 -9.74 10.01
CA ILE A 452 0.71 -8.90 10.03
C ILE A 452 -0.23 -9.39 8.93
N LEU A 453 -1.25 -10.14 9.33
CA LEU A 453 -2.18 -10.80 8.41
C LEU A 453 -3.32 -9.87 7.97
N ALA A 454 -3.75 -8.94 8.83
CA ALA A 454 -4.73 -7.92 8.50
C ALA A 454 -4.49 -6.64 9.32
N MET A 455 -4.68 -5.47 8.71
CA MET A 455 -4.60 -4.16 9.36
C MET A 455 -5.67 -3.22 8.82
N VAL A 456 -6.60 -2.83 9.69
CA VAL A 456 -7.64 -1.82 9.42
C VAL A 456 -7.45 -0.68 10.41
N GLY A 457 -7.05 0.50 9.91
CA GLY A 457 -6.74 1.68 10.72
C GLY A 457 -7.92 2.64 10.94
N GLY A 458 -9.06 2.40 10.30
CA GLY A 458 -10.22 3.29 10.39
C GLY A 458 -11.41 2.79 9.58
N ARG A 459 -12.53 3.51 9.68
CA ARG A 459 -13.78 3.17 8.97
C ARG A 459 -13.65 3.32 7.45
N ASP A 460 -13.06 4.41 7.02
CA ASP A 460 -12.94 4.81 5.62
C ASP A 460 -11.67 5.62 5.44
N TYR A 461 -10.71 5.02 4.74
CA TYR A 461 -9.42 5.64 4.43
C TYR A 461 -9.55 6.92 3.61
N SER A 462 -10.57 7.00 2.74
CA SER A 462 -10.80 8.19 1.90
C SER A 462 -11.29 9.41 2.70
N THR A 463 -11.85 9.16 3.89
CA THR A 463 -12.30 10.21 4.82
C THR A 463 -11.21 10.52 5.86
N SER A 464 -10.51 9.50 6.38
CA SER A 464 -9.48 9.66 7.41
C SER A 464 -8.34 8.67 7.20
N GLN A 465 -7.15 9.20 6.91
CA GLN A 465 -5.92 8.44 6.71
C GLN A 465 -5.20 8.10 8.03
N LEU A 466 -5.67 8.62 9.17
CA LEU A 466 -5.13 8.31 10.49
C LEU A 466 -5.18 6.80 10.74
N ASN A 467 -4.01 6.15 10.84
CA ASN A 467 -3.95 4.72 11.08
C ASN A 467 -4.06 4.40 12.58
N ARG A 468 -5.30 4.27 13.07
CA ARG A 468 -5.58 4.03 14.49
C ARG A 468 -5.05 2.71 15.00
N ALA A 469 -4.63 1.77 14.14
CA ALA A 469 -4.00 0.54 14.59
C ALA A 469 -2.61 0.81 15.21
N ILE A 470 -1.87 1.78 14.66
CA ILE A 470 -0.48 2.06 15.04
C ILE A 470 -0.26 3.46 15.65
N GLU A 471 -1.17 4.41 15.42
CA GLU A 471 -1.02 5.81 15.88
C GLU A 471 -1.96 6.18 17.03
N ALA A 472 -3.13 5.53 17.15
CA ALA A 472 -4.10 5.89 18.19
C ALA A 472 -3.70 5.33 19.56
N ARG A 473 -2.97 6.13 20.32
CA ARG A 473 -2.69 5.87 21.73
C ARG A 473 -3.93 6.13 22.57
N ARG A 474 -4.44 5.07 23.20
CA ARG A 474 -5.71 5.05 23.92
C ARG A 474 -5.62 4.18 25.15
N GLN A 475 -6.45 4.45 26.15
CA GLN A 475 -6.47 3.66 27.38
C GLN A 475 -7.11 2.28 27.09
N PRO A 476 -6.35 1.17 27.12
CA PRO A 476 -6.88 -0.17 26.83
C PRO A 476 -7.85 -0.67 27.91
N GLY A 477 -7.86 0.01 29.07
CA GLY A 477 -8.72 -0.34 30.19
C GLY A 477 -8.45 -1.76 30.67
N SER A 478 -9.52 -2.55 30.85
CA SER A 478 -9.39 -3.92 31.35
C SER A 478 -8.63 -4.91 30.46
N VAL A 479 -8.28 -4.57 29.20
CA VAL A 479 -7.36 -5.37 28.37
C VAL A 479 -5.93 -5.38 28.96
N PHE A 480 -5.59 -4.40 29.81
CA PHE A 480 -4.30 -4.36 30.52
C PHE A 480 -4.21 -5.38 31.67
N LYS A 481 -5.35 -5.84 32.23
CA LYS A 481 -5.37 -6.68 33.43
C LYS A 481 -4.49 -7.93 33.32
N PRO A 482 -4.53 -8.73 32.23
CA PRO A 482 -3.65 -9.89 32.10
C PRO A 482 -2.18 -9.59 32.39
N ILE A 483 -1.68 -8.38 32.11
CA ILE A 483 -0.32 -7.94 32.43
C ILE A 483 -0.10 -7.82 33.95
N VAL A 484 -1.06 -7.24 34.67
CA VAL A 484 -1.07 -7.16 36.14
C VAL A 484 -1.03 -8.56 36.76
N TYR A 485 -1.91 -9.44 36.27
CA TYR A 485 -2.01 -10.81 36.77
C TYR A 485 -0.78 -11.65 36.38
N THR A 486 -0.17 -11.37 35.23
CA THR A 486 1.11 -11.97 34.82
C THR A 486 2.22 -11.53 35.78
N ALA A 487 2.33 -10.25 36.11
CA ALA A 487 3.28 -9.76 37.11
C ALA A 487 3.07 -10.41 38.48
N ALA A 488 1.81 -10.66 38.86
CA ALA A 488 1.47 -11.34 40.10
C ALA A 488 1.90 -12.81 40.12
N LEU A 489 1.55 -13.57 39.08
CA LEU A 489 1.93 -14.99 39.00
C LEU A 489 3.43 -15.17 38.80
N ASN A 490 4.12 -14.19 38.20
CA ASN A 490 5.56 -14.23 38.04
C ASN A 490 6.30 -14.19 39.38
N SER A 491 5.68 -13.67 40.46
CA SER A 491 6.29 -13.68 41.80
C SER A 491 6.54 -15.10 42.33
N ALA A 492 5.80 -16.10 41.83
CA ALA A 492 6.01 -17.50 42.20
C ALA A 492 7.24 -18.14 41.53
N TYR A 493 7.80 -17.51 40.50
CA TYR A 493 8.90 -18.03 39.69
C TYR A 493 10.18 -17.18 39.76
N GLU A 494 10.12 -15.99 40.37
CA GLU A 494 11.30 -15.17 40.65
C GLU A 494 11.90 -15.57 42.02
N GLU A 495 13.19 -15.92 42.04
CA GLU A 495 13.90 -16.49 43.21
C GLU A 495 14.00 -15.57 44.46
N LYS A 496 13.43 -14.36 44.43
CA LYS A 496 13.63 -13.31 45.45
C LYS A 496 12.35 -12.62 45.92
N ASP A 497 11.18 -13.23 45.76
CA ASP A 497 9.92 -12.65 46.25
C ASP A 497 9.37 -13.41 47.46
N ASP A 498 9.23 -12.72 48.60
CA ASP A 498 8.66 -13.29 49.84
C ASP A 498 7.13 -13.53 49.73
N LYS A 499 6.50 -13.15 48.61
CA LYS A 499 5.05 -13.16 48.40
C LYS A 499 4.67 -13.96 47.16
N ILE A 500 4.55 -15.28 47.33
CA ILE A 500 4.07 -16.19 46.29
C ILE A 500 2.57 -15.95 46.06
N ILE A 501 2.20 -15.58 44.83
CA ILE A 501 0.81 -15.46 44.39
C ILE A 501 0.52 -16.53 43.33
N THR A 502 -0.57 -17.26 43.51
CA THR A 502 -1.02 -18.32 42.61
C THR A 502 -2.42 -18.03 42.07
N ALA A 503 -2.87 -18.80 41.08
CA ALA A 503 -4.21 -18.64 40.52
C ALA A 503 -5.35 -18.88 41.54
N SER A 504 -5.07 -19.61 42.63
CA SER A 504 -6.00 -19.91 43.72
C SER A 504 -5.88 -18.96 44.91
N SER A 505 -4.90 -18.04 44.92
CA SER A 505 -4.78 -17.00 45.94
C SER A 505 -6.07 -16.19 46.06
N GLN A 506 -6.50 -15.95 47.30
CA GLN A 506 -7.78 -15.32 47.62
C GLN A 506 -7.61 -13.82 47.89
N PHE A 507 -8.54 -13.02 47.37
CA PHE A 507 -8.57 -11.57 47.56
C PHE A 507 -10.00 -11.14 47.87
N LEU A 508 -10.14 -10.22 48.83
CA LEU A 508 -11.43 -9.67 49.22
C LEU A 508 -11.92 -8.63 48.21
N ASP A 509 -13.13 -8.84 47.70
CA ASP A 509 -13.79 -7.95 46.75
C ASP A 509 -14.88 -7.12 47.45
N GLN A 510 -14.49 -5.96 47.97
CA GLN A 510 -15.36 -5.00 48.66
C GLN A 510 -14.93 -3.57 48.31
N LYS A 511 -15.80 -2.57 48.51
CA LYS A 511 -15.41 -1.16 48.32
C LYS A 511 -14.15 -0.83 49.14
N THR A 512 -13.13 -0.27 48.49
CA THR A 512 -11.79 -0.12 49.07
C THR A 512 -11.15 1.18 48.64
N THR A 513 -10.58 1.89 49.61
CA THR A 513 -9.71 3.06 49.40
C THR A 513 -8.25 2.62 49.45
N PHE A 514 -7.51 2.89 48.38
CA PHE A 514 -6.09 2.58 48.27
C PHE A 514 -5.27 3.85 48.54
N ASN A 515 -4.37 3.77 49.50
CA ASN A 515 -3.48 4.87 49.83
C ASN A 515 -2.18 4.72 49.02
N PHE A 516 -1.76 5.77 48.33
CA PHE A 516 -0.50 5.80 47.60
C PHE A 516 0.28 7.09 47.89
N SER A 517 1.52 7.16 47.39
CA SER A 517 2.54 8.17 47.71
C SER A 517 1.96 9.58 47.97
N ASP A 518 2.45 10.23 49.03
CA ASP A 518 2.09 11.59 49.46
C ASP A 518 0.65 11.77 49.98
N GLY A 519 0.09 10.76 50.65
CA GLY A 519 -1.23 10.86 51.30
C GLY A 519 -2.41 10.91 50.32
N LYS A 520 -2.19 10.56 49.05
CA LYS A 520 -3.22 10.52 48.03
C LYS A 520 -4.01 9.21 48.13
N THR A 521 -5.31 9.31 47.95
CA THR A 521 -6.22 8.16 47.95
C THR A 521 -6.70 7.87 46.54
N TYR A 522 -6.96 6.59 46.27
CA TYR A 522 -7.56 6.11 45.04
C TYR A 522 -8.70 5.16 45.38
N GLU A 523 -9.91 5.47 44.94
CA GLU A 523 -11.12 4.67 45.19
C GLU A 523 -11.67 4.17 43.85
N PRO A 524 -11.22 2.99 43.37
CA PRO A 524 -11.76 2.39 42.16
C PRO A 524 -13.07 1.66 42.47
N ASP A 525 -14.07 1.84 41.62
CA ASP A 525 -15.32 1.07 41.70
C ASP A 525 -15.31 -0.15 40.78
N ASN A 526 -15.96 -1.22 41.23
CA ASN A 526 -16.35 -2.31 40.34
C ASN A 526 -17.43 -1.85 39.36
N TYR A 527 -17.52 -2.53 38.22
CA TYR A 527 -18.52 -2.22 37.22
C TYR A 527 -19.94 -2.33 37.81
N GLY A 528 -20.72 -1.26 37.67
CA GLY A 528 -22.07 -1.16 38.22
C GLY A 528 -22.14 -1.06 39.74
N GLU A 529 -21.02 -0.75 40.41
CA GLU A 529 -20.91 -0.59 41.87
C GLU A 529 -21.32 -1.84 42.66
N LYS A 530 -21.16 -3.01 42.04
CA LYS A 530 -21.47 -4.31 42.66
C LYS A 530 -20.20 -4.97 43.16
N TYR A 531 -20.24 -5.39 44.42
CA TYR A 531 -19.19 -6.12 45.10
C TYR A 531 -19.72 -7.51 45.45
N THR A 532 -18.84 -8.51 45.45
CA THR A 532 -19.21 -9.85 45.93
C THR A 532 -19.18 -9.93 47.46
N ASP A 533 -18.51 -8.98 48.13
CA ASP A 533 -18.31 -8.92 49.59
C ASP A 533 -17.76 -10.22 50.18
N GLN A 534 -17.01 -10.96 49.36
CA GLN A 534 -16.45 -12.27 49.67
C GLN A 534 -15.01 -12.36 49.16
N ASN A 535 -14.26 -13.33 49.70
CA ASN A 535 -12.97 -13.71 49.14
C ASN A 535 -13.18 -14.44 47.82
N VAL A 536 -12.53 -13.95 46.77
CA VAL A 536 -12.53 -14.55 45.44
C VAL A 536 -11.13 -14.93 45.01
N SER A 537 -11.00 -15.99 44.22
CA SER A 537 -9.71 -16.39 43.68
C SER A 537 -9.21 -15.41 42.62
N LEU A 538 -7.88 -15.31 42.48
CA LEU A 538 -7.23 -14.56 41.40
C LEU A 538 -7.80 -14.92 40.03
N ARG A 539 -7.98 -16.23 39.76
CA ARG A 539 -8.62 -16.74 38.54
C ARG A 539 -10.03 -16.20 38.34
N TYR A 540 -10.87 -16.23 39.38
CA TYR A 540 -12.23 -15.71 39.30
C TYR A 540 -12.25 -14.21 39.03
N ALA A 541 -11.38 -13.46 39.73
CA ALA A 541 -11.29 -12.01 39.59
C ALA A 541 -10.92 -11.57 38.18
N LEU A 542 -9.96 -12.23 37.52
CA LEU A 542 -9.62 -11.94 36.12
C LEU A 542 -10.75 -12.39 35.17
N THR A 543 -11.36 -13.56 35.43
CA THR A 543 -12.48 -14.10 34.63
C THR A 543 -13.68 -13.14 34.59
N LYS A 544 -14.03 -12.55 35.74
CA LYS A 544 -15.11 -11.56 35.87
C LYS A 544 -14.64 -10.12 35.74
N SER A 545 -13.33 -9.91 35.54
CA SER A 545 -12.72 -8.59 35.35
C SER A 545 -12.97 -7.62 36.52
N LEU A 546 -12.92 -8.08 37.77
CA LEU A 546 -13.17 -7.26 38.97
C LEU A 546 -12.10 -6.17 39.13
N ASN A 547 -12.49 -4.91 39.31
CA ASN A 547 -11.56 -3.78 39.36
C ASN A 547 -10.82 -3.72 40.69
N VAL A 548 -11.55 -3.76 41.81
CA VAL A 548 -10.95 -3.65 43.13
C VAL A 548 -9.94 -4.75 43.38
N VAL A 549 -10.29 -6.00 43.06
CA VAL A 549 -9.36 -7.13 43.22
C VAL A 549 -8.12 -6.96 42.35
N THR A 550 -8.24 -6.44 41.13
CA THR A 550 -7.07 -6.18 40.28
C THR A 550 -6.12 -5.16 40.91
N VAL A 551 -6.67 -4.10 41.50
CA VAL A 551 -5.86 -3.07 42.18
C VAL A 551 -5.23 -3.64 43.46
N ARG A 552 -5.93 -4.47 44.23
CA ARG A 552 -5.35 -5.22 45.37
C ARG A 552 -4.22 -6.14 44.95
N VAL A 553 -4.36 -6.85 43.84
CA VAL A 553 -3.30 -7.70 43.27
C VAL A 553 -2.10 -6.84 42.90
N ALA A 554 -2.31 -5.73 42.21
CA ALA A 554 -1.24 -4.81 41.83
C ALA A 554 -0.54 -4.17 43.05
N GLU A 555 -1.29 -3.82 44.10
CA GLU A 555 -0.75 -3.33 45.37
C GLU A 555 0.11 -4.39 46.07
N LYS A 556 -0.39 -5.63 46.14
CA LYS A 556 0.31 -6.74 46.79
C LYS A 556 1.65 -7.07 46.11
N VAL A 557 1.67 -7.01 44.78
CA VAL A 557 2.86 -7.26 43.93
C VAL A 557 3.78 -6.04 43.89
N GLY A 558 3.21 -4.84 43.91
CA GLY A 558 3.89 -3.57 43.75
C GLY A 558 3.71 -3.00 42.33
N TYR A 559 3.26 -1.75 42.25
CA TYR A 559 2.99 -1.07 40.97
C TYR A 559 4.21 -0.95 40.05
N THR A 560 5.42 -0.85 40.62
CA THR A 560 6.68 -0.84 39.85
C THR A 560 6.92 -2.15 39.11
N LYS A 561 6.60 -3.30 39.72
CA LYS A 561 6.73 -4.61 39.05
C LYS A 561 5.72 -4.74 37.91
N VAL A 562 4.49 -4.24 38.10
CA VAL A 562 3.48 -4.18 37.04
C VAL A 562 3.96 -3.31 35.87
N ALA A 563 4.54 -2.14 36.15
CA ALA A 563 5.08 -1.25 35.11
C ALA A 563 6.24 -1.90 34.34
N LYS A 564 7.17 -2.57 35.04
CA LYS A 564 8.27 -3.32 34.41
C LYS A 564 7.77 -4.50 33.58
N MET A 565 6.72 -5.20 34.03
CA MET A 565 6.10 -6.28 33.26
C MET A 565 5.48 -5.75 31.96
N ALA A 566 4.79 -4.61 32.00
CA ALA A 566 4.27 -3.97 30.80
C ALA A 566 5.38 -3.62 29.79
N GLU A 567 6.49 -3.05 30.27
CA GLU A 567 7.68 -2.77 29.47
C GLU A 567 8.28 -4.05 28.85
N ARG A 568 8.42 -5.11 29.65
CA ARG A 568 8.93 -6.42 29.19
C ARG A 568 8.07 -7.03 28.08
N LEU A 569 6.75 -6.82 28.13
CA LEU A 569 5.80 -7.25 27.10
C LEU A 569 5.73 -6.30 25.88
N GLY A 570 6.54 -5.24 25.85
CA GLY A 570 6.64 -4.33 24.72
C GLY A 570 5.65 -3.16 24.75
N LEU A 571 5.15 -2.75 25.91
CA LEU A 571 4.42 -1.49 26.05
C LEU A 571 5.37 -0.34 26.43
N ALA A 572 4.96 0.89 26.17
CA ALA A 572 5.67 2.06 26.66
C ALA A 572 5.74 2.04 28.20
N LYS A 573 6.89 2.41 28.78
CA LYS A 573 7.14 2.36 30.23
C LYS A 573 6.12 3.21 31.01
N PRO A 574 5.13 2.60 31.67
CA PRO A 574 4.06 3.34 32.31
C PRO A 574 4.48 3.81 33.71
N GLN A 575 3.83 4.86 34.20
CA GLN A 575 4.04 5.33 35.57
C GLN A 575 3.40 4.36 36.58
N PRO A 576 4.10 3.99 37.68
CA PRO A 576 3.66 2.97 38.62
C PRO A 576 2.63 3.50 39.63
N PHE A 577 1.47 3.97 39.15
CA PHE A 577 0.34 4.40 39.99
C PHE A 577 -0.70 3.28 40.19
N PRO A 578 -1.55 3.34 41.24
CA PRO A 578 -2.62 2.36 41.44
C PRO A 578 -3.56 2.22 40.24
N SER A 579 -3.84 3.33 39.56
CA SER A 579 -4.71 3.37 38.39
C SER A 579 -4.17 2.57 37.19
N LEU A 580 -2.85 2.33 37.14
CA LEU A 580 -2.22 1.49 36.11
C LEU A 580 -2.84 0.09 36.07
N ALA A 581 -3.24 -0.45 37.23
CA ALA A 581 -3.85 -1.77 37.33
C ALA A 581 -5.14 -1.89 36.50
N LEU A 582 -5.80 -0.76 36.21
CA LEU A 582 -7.01 -0.68 35.39
C LEU A 582 -6.76 -0.23 33.95
N GLY A 583 -5.49 -0.11 33.52
CA GLY A 583 -5.12 0.21 32.14
C GLY A 583 -5.27 1.68 31.77
N THR A 584 -4.88 2.59 32.68
CA THR A 584 -4.84 4.04 32.42
C THR A 584 -3.65 4.49 31.58
N ALA A 585 -2.63 3.65 31.42
CA ALA A 585 -1.54 3.88 30.49
C ALA A 585 -2.03 3.69 29.06
N GLU A 586 -1.75 4.67 28.18
CA GLU A 586 -2.15 4.60 26.79
C GLU A 586 -1.28 3.63 25.99
N ALA A 587 -1.91 2.87 25.11
CA ALA A 587 -1.26 1.96 24.18
C ALA A 587 -2.00 1.98 22.84
N THR A 588 -1.31 1.61 21.77
CA THR A 588 -1.93 1.40 20.45
C THR A 588 -2.46 -0.04 20.34
N PRO A 589 -3.45 -0.30 19.48
CA PRO A 589 -3.88 -1.66 19.17
C PRO A 589 -2.73 -2.57 18.71
N PHE A 590 -1.77 -2.02 17.96
CA PHE A 590 -0.55 -2.72 17.55
C PHE A 590 0.33 -3.11 18.74
N GLU A 591 0.62 -2.18 19.66
CA GLU A 591 1.40 -2.46 20.88
C GLU A 591 0.73 -3.55 21.73
N MET A 592 -0.60 -3.49 21.87
CA MET A 592 -1.36 -4.50 22.60
C MET A 592 -1.39 -5.85 21.88
N ALA A 593 -1.53 -5.87 20.55
CA ALA A 593 -1.49 -7.12 19.78
C ALA A 593 -0.13 -7.80 19.90
N ARG A 594 0.97 -7.04 19.81
CA ARG A 594 2.33 -7.54 20.08
C ARG A 594 2.43 -8.16 21.47
N ALA A 595 2.01 -7.45 22.52
CA ALA A 595 2.07 -7.97 23.89
C ALA A 595 1.26 -9.26 24.07
N TYR A 596 0.14 -9.41 23.36
CA TYR A 596 -0.70 -10.60 23.44
C TYR A 596 -0.12 -11.82 22.71
N THR A 597 0.87 -11.67 21.82
CA THR A 597 1.59 -12.81 21.20
C THR A 597 2.31 -13.67 22.25
N THR A 598 2.69 -13.09 23.39
CA THR A 598 3.39 -13.78 24.47
C THR A 598 2.61 -14.98 25.02
N PHE A 599 1.28 -14.87 25.13
CA PHE A 599 0.45 -15.86 25.80
C PHE A 599 0.30 -17.19 25.04
N PRO A 600 -0.09 -17.21 23.74
CA PRO A 600 -0.17 -18.46 22.97
C PRO A 600 1.20 -19.12 22.72
N ASN A 601 2.31 -18.44 23.05
CA ASN A 601 3.68 -18.87 22.78
C ASN A 601 4.48 -19.20 24.03
N LEU A 602 3.83 -19.66 25.10
CA LEU A 602 4.50 -20.04 26.36
C LEU A 602 5.47 -18.97 26.88
N GLY A 603 5.09 -17.70 26.73
CA GLY A 603 5.86 -16.58 27.25
C GLY A 603 6.87 -15.97 26.28
N SER A 604 6.97 -16.49 25.05
CA SER A 604 7.79 -15.91 24.00
C SER A 604 7.02 -14.83 23.23
N LYS A 605 7.41 -13.57 23.42
CA LYS A 605 6.86 -12.42 22.70
C LYS A 605 7.42 -12.44 21.28
N VAL A 606 6.57 -12.22 20.27
CA VAL A 606 6.95 -12.19 18.87
C VAL A 606 6.84 -10.76 18.33
N GLU A 607 7.89 -10.26 17.66
CA GLU A 607 7.88 -8.94 17.06
C GLU A 607 7.17 -8.94 15.71
N PRO A 608 6.13 -8.10 15.51
CA PRO A 608 5.41 -8.11 14.25
C PRO A 608 6.19 -7.49 13.08
N TYR A 609 5.98 -8.01 11.87
CA TYR A 609 6.63 -7.49 10.65
C TYR A 609 5.71 -7.51 9.42
N ALA A 610 5.97 -6.60 8.48
CA ALA A 610 5.19 -6.42 7.24
C ALA A 610 5.88 -6.94 5.97
N ILE A 611 7.21 -7.00 5.94
CA ILE A 611 8.00 -7.40 4.76
C ILE A 611 8.40 -8.87 4.93
N ASN A 612 7.83 -9.77 4.11
CA ASN A 612 8.21 -11.18 4.13
C ASN A 612 9.49 -11.41 3.33
N ARG A 613 9.60 -10.87 2.12
CA ARG A 613 10.76 -11.05 1.24
C ARG A 613 10.89 -9.92 0.24
N VAL A 614 12.12 -9.57 -0.15
CA VAL A 614 12.40 -8.68 -1.29
C VAL A 614 13.33 -9.37 -2.26
N VAL A 615 12.92 -9.42 -3.52
CA VAL A 615 13.64 -10.07 -4.62
C VAL A 615 13.99 -9.01 -5.67
N ASN A 616 15.22 -9.04 -6.19
CA ASN A 616 15.67 -8.09 -7.23
C ASN A 616 15.28 -8.56 -8.65
N SER A 617 15.66 -7.80 -9.68
CA SER A 617 15.40 -8.14 -11.09
C SER A 617 16.05 -9.44 -11.55
N ASP A 618 17.13 -9.86 -10.89
CA ASP A 618 17.87 -11.09 -11.19
C ASP A 618 17.30 -12.30 -10.44
N SER A 619 16.09 -12.17 -9.87
CA SER A 619 15.43 -13.22 -9.10
C SER A 619 16.16 -13.64 -7.82
N LYS A 620 17.06 -12.79 -7.30
CA LYS A 620 17.82 -13.03 -6.06
C LYS A 620 17.15 -12.35 -4.87
N THR A 621 17.03 -13.07 -3.75
CA THR A 621 16.57 -12.51 -2.49
C THR A 621 17.60 -11.55 -1.91
N ILE A 622 17.22 -10.28 -1.70
CA ILE A 622 18.04 -9.27 -1.05
C ILE A 622 17.64 -9.03 0.42
N TYR A 623 16.40 -9.37 0.77
CA TYR A 623 15.89 -9.29 2.13
C TYR A 623 14.92 -10.42 2.40
N GLN A 624 15.05 -11.04 3.57
CA GLN A 624 14.13 -12.05 4.09
C GLN A 624 13.69 -11.62 5.50
N GLY A 625 12.40 -11.48 5.69
CA GLY A 625 11.80 -11.25 7.00
C GLY A 625 12.13 -12.43 7.92
N THR A 626 12.64 -12.13 9.11
CA THR A 626 13.02 -13.11 10.11
C THR A 626 12.07 -13.06 11.29
N VAL A 627 11.66 -14.22 11.78
CA VAL A 627 10.83 -14.32 12.99
C VAL A 627 11.70 -13.95 14.19
N LYS A 628 11.37 -12.82 14.82
CA LYS A 628 12.08 -12.32 16.01
C LYS A 628 11.26 -12.62 17.25
N THR A 629 11.77 -13.49 18.10
CA THR A 629 11.11 -13.88 19.36
C THR A 629 11.97 -13.54 20.57
N GLN A 630 11.33 -13.19 21.68
CA GLN A 630 12.00 -12.89 22.95
C GLN A 630 11.25 -13.56 24.10
N GLN A 631 11.94 -14.39 24.90
CA GLN A 631 11.34 -14.98 26.10
C GLN A 631 11.12 -13.92 27.18
N THR A 632 9.84 -13.58 27.40
CA THR A 632 9.43 -12.48 28.30
C THR A 632 8.83 -12.94 29.61
N ILE A 633 8.20 -14.12 29.66
CA ILE A 633 7.64 -14.68 30.90
C ILE A 633 7.89 -16.20 30.93
N SER A 634 7.76 -16.84 32.09
CA SER A 634 7.91 -18.28 32.16
C SER A 634 6.77 -19.00 31.40
N PRO A 635 7.04 -20.17 30.79
CA PRO A 635 6.02 -20.98 30.14
C PRO A 635 4.82 -21.28 31.04
N GLN A 636 5.05 -21.53 32.32
CA GLN A 636 4.02 -21.87 33.29
C GLN A 636 3.09 -20.69 33.57
N VAL A 637 3.63 -19.47 33.72
CA VAL A 637 2.81 -18.26 33.91
C VAL A 637 1.97 -17.98 32.66
N ALA A 638 2.58 -18.07 31.47
CA ALA A 638 1.88 -17.87 30.20
C ALA A 638 0.71 -18.86 30.03
N PHE A 639 0.95 -20.14 30.35
CA PHE A 639 -0.06 -21.18 30.31
C PHE A 639 -1.22 -20.90 31.29
N ILE A 640 -0.91 -20.56 32.55
CA ILE A 640 -1.94 -20.25 33.54
C ILE A 640 -2.78 -19.06 33.10
N ILE A 641 -2.15 -17.96 32.67
CA ILE A 641 -2.86 -16.76 32.20
C ILE A 641 -3.73 -17.07 30.98
N THR A 642 -3.22 -17.84 30.03
CA THR A 642 -4.00 -18.33 28.87
C THR A 642 -5.23 -19.11 29.35
N SER A 643 -5.07 -20.03 30.29
CA SER A 643 -6.19 -20.82 30.84
C SER A 643 -7.26 -19.96 31.52
N ILE A 644 -6.87 -18.88 32.19
CA ILE A 644 -7.82 -17.94 32.81
C ILE A 644 -8.52 -17.10 31.74
N MET A 645 -7.82 -16.70 30.68
CA MET A 645 -8.43 -15.98 29.55
C MET A 645 -9.32 -16.87 28.68
N GLN A 646 -9.13 -18.19 28.66
CA GLN A 646 -10.13 -19.13 28.13
C GLN A 646 -11.42 -19.11 28.98
N ASP A 647 -11.30 -19.01 30.31
CA ASP A 647 -12.48 -18.84 31.18
C ASP A 647 -13.21 -17.52 30.92
N VAL A 648 -12.51 -16.44 30.59
CA VAL A 648 -13.13 -15.16 30.17
C VAL A 648 -14.04 -15.37 28.95
N MET A 649 -13.58 -16.15 27.98
CA MET A 649 -14.31 -16.50 26.76
C MET A 649 -15.46 -17.47 26.99
N ASN A 650 -15.32 -18.42 27.91
CA ASN A 650 -16.30 -19.50 28.07
C ASN A 650 -17.40 -19.16 29.10
N LYS A 651 -17.06 -18.44 30.18
CA LYS A 651 -17.99 -18.16 31.30
C LYS A 651 -17.80 -16.77 31.93
N GLY A 652 -16.93 -15.94 31.36
CA GLY A 652 -16.62 -14.61 31.84
C GLY A 652 -17.24 -13.50 31.01
N THR A 653 -16.56 -12.34 30.96
CA THR A 653 -17.06 -11.13 30.31
C THR A 653 -17.16 -11.23 28.78
N ALA A 654 -16.52 -12.24 28.16
CA ALA A 654 -16.53 -12.47 26.73
C ALA A 654 -17.40 -13.65 26.29
N ALA A 655 -18.19 -14.25 27.20
CA ALA A 655 -19.06 -15.39 26.92
C ALA A 655 -20.06 -15.16 25.77
N LYS A 656 -20.39 -13.90 25.47
CA LYS A 656 -21.22 -13.53 24.31
C LYS A 656 -20.62 -14.01 22.97
N ALA A 657 -19.30 -14.16 22.84
CA ALA A 657 -18.70 -14.71 21.63
C ALA A 657 -19.20 -16.13 21.34
N ARG A 658 -19.38 -16.95 22.38
CA ARG A 658 -19.94 -18.31 22.26
C ARG A 658 -21.40 -18.29 21.80
N SER A 659 -22.22 -17.41 22.37
CA SER A 659 -23.62 -17.28 21.94
C SER A 659 -23.78 -16.70 20.53
N MET A 660 -22.75 -16.04 20.00
CA MET A 660 -22.65 -15.58 18.60
C MET A 660 -22.15 -16.66 17.62
N GLY A 661 -21.97 -17.90 18.10
CA GLY A 661 -21.60 -19.06 17.29
C GLY A 661 -20.10 -19.25 17.07
N PHE A 662 -19.24 -18.55 17.82
CA PHE A 662 -17.80 -18.78 17.77
C PHE A 662 -17.42 -19.90 18.74
N ASN A 663 -17.17 -21.10 18.21
CA ASN A 663 -16.91 -22.32 18.99
C ASN A 663 -15.43 -22.75 19.02
N ALA A 664 -14.56 -22.09 18.26
CA ALA A 664 -13.15 -22.44 18.19
C ALA A 664 -12.40 -22.21 19.52
N LEU A 665 -11.27 -22.90 19.69
CA LEU A 665 -10.39 -22.71 20.84
C LEU A 665 -9.83 -21.28 20.87
N ALA A 666 -10.13 -20.53 21.92
CA ALA A 666 -9.67 -19.15 22.04
C ALA A 666 -9.60 -18.68 23.49
N ALA A 667 -8.77 -17.67 23.70
CA ALA A 667 -8.61 -16.94 24.93
C ALA A 667 -8.67 -15.44 24.63
N GLY A 668 -9.11 -14.62 25.58
CA GLY A 668 -9.12 -13.18 25.37
C GLY A 668 -9.59 -12.38 26.56
N LYS A 669 -9.64 -11.06 26.37
CA LYS A 669 -10.01 -10.10 27.40
C LYS A 669 -10.78 -8.92 26.82
N THR A 670 -11.88 -8.58 27.49
CA THR A 670 -12.63 -7.34 27.25
C THR A 670 -11.97 -6.16 27.97
N GLY A 671 -11.96 -4.99 27.32
CA GLY A 671 -11.61 -3.71 27.92
C GLY A 671 -12.71 -2.69 27.75
N THR A 672 -12.91 -1.90 28.79
CA THR A 672 -13.82 -0.77 28.81
C THR A 672 -13.11 0.37 29.53
N SER A 673 -13.00 1.50 28.87
CA SER A 673 -12.49 2.76 29.43
C SER A 673 -13.37 3.90 28.90
N ARG A 674 -12.78 4.91 28.25
CA ARG A 674 -13.48 5.81 27.32
C ARG A 674 -13.86 5.08 26.04
N ASP A 675 -13.10 4.05 25.69
CA ASP A 675 -13.23 3.28 24.46
C ASP A 675 -13.62 1.82 24.76
N GLY A 676 -14.12 1.15 23.72
CA GLY A 676 -14.40 -0.27 23.73
C GLY A 676 -13.24 -1.07 23.15
N TRP A 677 -12.75 -2.06 23.88
CA TRP A 677 -11.62 -2.89 23.46
C TRP A 677 -11.92 -4.37 23.57
N PHE A 678 -11.33 -5.13 22.66
CA PHE A 678 -11.23 -6.57 22.81
C PHE A 678 -9.89 -7.06 22.26
N ALA A 679 -9.14 -7.80 23.07
CA ALA A 679 -7.95 -8.50 22.63
C ALA A 679 -8.17 -9.99 22.83
N GLY A 680 -8.06 -10.77 21.76
CA GLY A 680 -8.28 -12.19 21.81
C GLY A 680 -7.37 -12.93 20.85
N PHE A 681 -7.14 -14.19 21.14
CA PHE A 681 -6.29 -15.03 20.34
C PHE A 681 -6.74 -16.49 20.37
N THR A 682 -6.36 -17.17 19.30
CA THR A 682 -6.30 -18.63 19.16
C THR A 682 -4.83 -19.03 19.30
N PRO A 683 -4.50 -20.33 19.33
CA PRO A 683 -3.11 -20.79 19.29
C PRO A 683 -2.23 -20.11 18.23
N ASN A 684 -2.75 -19.82 17.02
CA ASN A 684 -1.96 -19.34 15.89
C ASN A 684 -2.37 -17.95 15.36
N LEU A 685 -3.41 -17.30 15.91
CA LEU A 685 -3.86 -15.97 15.49
C LEU A 685 -4.21 -15.08 16.68
N VAL A 686 -3.57 -13.91 16.76
CA VAL A 686 -3.89 -12.83 17.70
C VAL A 686 -4.66 -11.74 16.96
N CYS A 687 -5.74 -11.25 17.55
CA CYS A 687 -6.50 -10.12 17.01
C CYS A 687 -6.93 -9.15 18.11
N VAL A 688 -6.70 -7.86 17.86
CA VAL A 688 -7.11 -6.76 18.74
C VAL A 688 -8.03 -5.81 17.98
N VAL A 689 -9.17 -5.50 18.61
CA VAL A 689 -10.17 -4.56 18.09
C VAL A 689 -10.37 -3.41 19.08
N TYR A 690 -10.41 -2.20 18.51
CA TYR A 690 -10.67 -0.94 19.19
C TYR A 690 -11.90 -0.27 18.59
N VAL A 691 -12.75 0.35 19.41
CA VAL A 691 -13.90 1.17 18.99
C VAL A 691 -14.00 2.42 19.87
N GLY A 692 -14.10 3.60 19.27
CA GLY A 692 -14.16 4.86 20.01
C GLY A 692 -14.36 6.09 19.12
N PHE A 693 -14.06 7.26 19.68
CA PHE A 693 -14.14 8.56 19.00
C PHE A 693 -12.78 9.25 18.99
N ASP A 694 -12.41 9.89 17.88
CA ASP A 694 -11.12 10.57 17.74
C ASP A 694 -10.93 11.73 18.73
N ASP A 695 -12.01 12.38 19.15
CA ASP A 695 -12.02 13.47 20.12
C ASP A 695 -11.88 13.03 21.59
N ASN A 696 -11.66 11.74 21.84
CA ASN A 696 -11.59 11.12 23.17
C ASN A 696 -12.89 11.24 24.00
N SER A 697 -14.02 11.53 23.36
CA SER A 697 -15.32 11.49 24.01
C SER A 697 -15.67 10.06 24.47
N GLN A 698 -16.48 9.96 25.51
CA GLN A 698 -16.79 8.67 26.13
C GLN A 698 -17.76 7.87 25.25
N LEU A 699 -17.34 6.68 24.81
CA LEU A 699 -18.21 5.73 24.10
C LEU A 699 -19.42 5.35 24.96
N GLY A 700 -19.17 5.09 26.26
CA GLY A 700 -20.19 4.70 27.22
C GLY A 700 -20.81 3.33 26.95
N LEU A 701 -20.12 2.48 26.17
CA LEU A 701 -20.43 1.08 25.97
C LEU A 701 -19.26 0.22 26.39
N GLU A 702 -19.56 -0.94 26.93
CA GLU A 702 -18.57 -1.96 27.28
C GLU A 702 -17.94 -2.58 26.03
N GLY A 703 -16.67 -2.98 26.12
CA GLY A 703 -16.00 -3.73 25.05
C GLY A 703 -16.72 -5.03 24.66
N SER A 704 -17.46 -5.65 25.58
CA SER A 704 -18.32 -6.82 25.34
C SER A 704 -19.49 -6.55 24.38
N LYS A 705 -19.91 -5.29 24.27
CA LYS A 705 -21.02 -4.83 23.42
C LYS A 705 -20.53 -4.12 22.15
N SER A 706 -19.32 -3.57 22.15
CA SER A 706 -18.74 -2.82 21.01
C SER A 706 -17.68 -3.60 20.23
N ALA A 707 -16.49 -3.81 20.79
CA ALA A 707 -15.35 -4.42 20.10
C ALA A 707 -15.48 -5.95 19.94
N LEU A 708 -16.04 -6.65 20.93
CA LEU A 708 -16.19 -8.12 20.93
C LEU A 708 -17.03 -8.65 19.75
N PRO A 709 -18.19 -8.04 19.38
CA PRO A 709 -18.93 -8.47 18.20
C PRO A 709 -18.13 -8.38 16.90
N ILE A 710 -17.38 -7.29 16.70
CA ILE A 710 -16.51 -7.10 15.52
C ILE A 710 -15.43 -8.17 15.48
N TRP A 711 -14.75 -8.39 16.62
CA TRP A 711 -13.74 -9.44 16.75
C TRP A 711 -14.32 -10.83 16.45
N THR A 712 -15.51 -11.13 16.97
CA THR A 712 -16.15 -12.45 16.80
C THR A 712 -16.48 -12.73 15.34
N GLU A 713 -17.03 -11.74 14.62
CA GLU A 713 -17.35 -11.87 13.20
C GLU A 713 -16.09 -12.00 12.33
N PHE A 714 -15.03 -11.25 12.65
CA PHE A 714 -13.75 -11.41 11.98
C PHE A 714 -13.17 -12.81 12.21
N MET A 715 -13.07 -13.27 13.46
CA MET A 715 -12.48 -14.56 13.80
C MET A 715 -13.24 -15.74 13.18
N LYS A 716 -14.58 -15.69 13.12
CA LYS A 716 -15.38 -16.72 12.43
C LYS A 716 -15.01 -16.83 10.95
N LYS A 717 -14.90 -15.68 10.25
CA LYS A 717 -14.52 -15.65 8.83
C LYS A 717 -13.06 -16.03 8.62
N ALA A 718 -12.17 -15.54 9.48
CA ALA A 718 -10.76 -15.84 9.44
C ALA A 718 -10.51 -17.35 9.57
N LEU A 719 -11.12 -18.00 10.57
CA LEU A 719 -10.95 -19.45 10.76
C LEU A 719 -11.68 -20.30 9.71
N ALA A 720 -12.74 -19.80 9.10
CA ALA A 720 -13.37 -20.47 7.96
C ALA A 720 -12.45 -20.47 6.71
N LYS A 721 -11.66 -19.41 6.53
CA LYS A 721 -10.70 -19.25 5.41
C LYS A 721 -9.35 -19.89 5.69
N ARG A 722 -8.88 -19.78 6.93
CA ARG A 722 -7.58 -20.23 7.43
C ARG A 722 -7.75 -21.06 8.72
N PRO A 723 -8.26 -22.31 8.63
CA PRO A 723 -8.46 -23.16 9.80
C PRO A 723 -7.18 -23.42 10.60
N ASP A 724 -6.02 -23.40 9.94
CA ASP A 724 -4.69 -23.53 10.56
C ASP A 724 -4.41 -22.44 11.59
N LEU A 725 -5.00 -21.25 11.42
CA LEU A 725 -4.87 -20.18 12.39
C LEU A 725 -5.64 -20.47 13.69
N GLY A 726 -6.60 -21.41 13.66
CA GLY A 726 -7.36 -21.81 14.83
C GLY A 726 -6.53 -22.66 15.80
N GLY A 727 -5.59 -23.46 15.28
CA GLY A 727 -4.82 -24.44 16.05
C GLY A 727 -5.69 -25.52 16.71
N GLU A 728 -5.07 -26.66 17.02
CA GLU A 728 -5.77 -27.77 17.68
C GLU A 728 -5.80 -27.59 19.20
N GLU A 729 -4.67 -27.13 19.77
CA GLU A 729 -4.50 -26.93 21.20
C GLU A 729 -3.58 -25.75 21.53
N PHE A 730 -3.70 -25.23 22.75
CA PHE A 730 -2.71 -24.31 23.29
C PHE A 730 -1.51 -25.10 23.81
N LEU A 731 -0.31 -24.60 23.56
CA LEU A 731 0.93 -25.20 24.05
C LEU A 731 0.90 -25.37 25.57
N THR A 732 1.37 -26.52 26.04
CA THR A 732 1.55 -26.84 27.46
C THR A 732 3.04 -26.83 27.82
N PRO A 733 3.44 -26.33 29.00
CA PRO A 733 4.82 -26.47 29.46
C PRO A 733 5.20 -27.94 29.61
N VAL A 734 6.39 -28.33 29.14
CA VAL A 734 6.91 -29.70 29.37
C VAL A 734 7.26 -29.83 30.84
N THR A 735 6.67 -30.80 31.53
CA THR A 735 7.02 -31.15 32.91
C THR A 735 8.18 -32.15 32.89
N GLY A 736 9.41 -31.66 33.10
CA GLY A 736 10.59 -32.50 33.31
C GLY A 736 11.66 -32.33 32.23
N THR A 737 12.92 -32.25 32.67
CA THR A 737 14.19 -32.04 31.95
C THR A 737 14.55 -30.60 31.59
N GLU A 738 15.82 -30.28 31.89
CA GLU A 738 16.53 -29.01 31.75
C GLU A 738 16.38 -28.34 30.37
N PRO A 739 16.65 -27.03 30.25
CA PRO A 739 16.54 -26.32 28.98
C PRO A 739 17.61 -26.85 28.01
N THR A 740 17.25 -27.84 27.18
CA THR A 740 17.97 -28.08 25.94
C THR A 740 17.66 -26.91 25.00
N GLU A 741 18.72 -26.36 24.43
CA GLU A 741 18.76 -25.25 23.48
C GLU A 741 17.62 -25.26 22.45
N PRO A 742 17.21 -24.08 21.92
CA PRO A 742 16.16 -24.00 20.93
C PRO A 742 16.53 -24.86 19.71
N CYS A 743 15.65 -25.82 19.42
CA CYS A 743 15.66 -26.67 18.25
C CYS A 743 15.94 -25.82 16.99
N SER A 744 17.13 -26.02 16.43
CA SER A 744 17.57 -25.45 15.17
C SER A 744 16.66 -25.91 14.03
N SER A 745 16.52 -25.02 13.05
CA SER A 745 15.83 -25.21 11.78
C SER A 745 16.10 -26.56 11.11
N GLU A 746 15.14 -27.47 11.14
CA GLU A 746 15.06 -28.61 10.22
C GLU A 746 13.84 -28.46 9.34
N PHE A 747 14.03 -27.81 8.18
CA PHE A 747 13.30 -28.06 6.93
C PHE A 747 14.12 -27.46 5.79
N LEU A 748 15.29 -28.06 5.50
CA LEU A 748 15.96 -27.97 4.20
C LEU A 748 16.61 -29.33 3.91
N PRO A 749 16.47 -29.88 2.69
CA PRO A 749 17.09 -31.15 2.35
C PRO A 749 18.60 -31.02 2.21
N ASP A 750 19.25 -32.06 2.69
CA ASP A 750 20.68 -32.32 2.75
C ASP A 750 21.36 -32.24 1.36
N ASN A 751 22.49 -31.55 1.29
CA ASN A 751 23.49 -31.81 0.26
C ASN A 751 24.87 -31.38 0.76
N THR A 752 25.62 -32.37 1.24
CA THR A 752 27.02 -32.29 1.62
C THR A 752 27.92 -32.01 0.42
N GLY A 753 28.82 -31.03 0.57
CA GLY A 753 29.95 -30.79 -0.31
C GLY A 753 30.98 -29.97 0.45
N GLU A 754 31.94 -30.66 1.04
CA GLU A 754 33.12 -30.10 1.71
C GLU A 754 33.91 -29.17 0.77
N GLU A 755 34.34 -28.01 1.28
CA GLU A 755 35.69 -27.50 1.02
C GLU A 755 36.00 -26.38 2.03
N GLY A 756 37.03 -26.60 2.85
CA GLY A 756 37.42 -25.73 3.95
C GLY A 756 38.23 -24.51 3.49
N PHE A 757 38.14 -23.43 4.28
CA PHE A 757 39.12 -22.35 4.28
C PHE A 757 39.47 -21.92 5.73
N PRO A 758 40.71 -21.47 5.98
CA PRO A 758 41.29 -21.28 7.32
C PRO A 758 40.97 -19.89 7.92
N PRO A 759 41.33 -19.63 9.20
CA PRO A 759 40.81 -18.50 9.97
C PRO A 759 41.44 -17.16 9.58
N SER A 760 40.67 -16.10 9.79
CA SER A 760 41.05 -14.68 9.76
C SER A 760 42.11 -14.35 10.81
N PRO A 761 43.13 -13.53 10.50
CA PRO A 761 43.95 -12.88 11.51
C PRO A 761 43.38 -11.51 11.90
N GLU A 762 43.69 -11.21 13.15
CA GLU A 762 43.37 -10.05 13.98
C GLU A 762 44.07 -8.76 13.51
N ASP A 763 43.61 -7.66 14.11
CA ASP A 763 44.08 -6.29 14.00
C ASP A 763 45.58 -6.13 14.30
N GLU A 764 46.31 -5.41 13.45
CA GLU A 764 47.54 -4.70 13.81
C GLU A 764 47.57 -3.30 13.17
N ASP A 765 47.68 -2.30 14.05
CA ASP A 765 48.05 -0.93 13.74
C ASP A 765 49.49 -0.85 13.21
N GLU A 766 49.76 -0.10 12.14
CA GLU A 766 51.04 0.62 12.05
C GLU A 766 51.03 1.79 11.05
N GLU A 767 51.86 2.77 11.41
CA GLU A 767 51.87 4.15 10.98
C GLU A 767 52.98 4.39 9.94
N THR A 768 52.78 5.39 9.07
CA THR A 768 53.79 6.21 8.34
C THR A 768 54.32 5.83 6.93
N ASN A 769 54.39 6.92 6.14
CA ASN A 769 55.37 7.30 5.11
C ASN A 769 55.20 6.92 3.61
N ASN A 770 54.55 7.86 2.88
CA ASN A 770 55.16 8.78 1.90
C ASN A 770 55.96 8.20 0.70
N LYS A 771 55.40 8.28 -0.52
CA LYS A 771 55.89 9.07 -1.69
C LYS A 771 55.36 8.58 -3.06
N ASP A 772 55.05 9.56 -3.92
CA ASP A 772 55.12 9.61 -5.40
C ASP A 772 54.29 8.60 -6.25
N ASP A 773 53.78 8.91 -7.44
CA ASP A 773 53.66 10.12 -8.27
C ASP A 773 52.64 9.79 -9.39
N SER A 774 52.20 10.83 -10.13
CA SER A 774 51.67 10.80 -11.50
C SER A 774 50.15 10.69 -11.72
N ARG A 775 49.48 11.85 -11.66
CA ARG A 775 48.28 12.16 -12.48
C ARG A 775 48.67 13.21 -13.52
N PRO A 776 48.27 13.08 -14.81
CA PRO A 776 48.46 14.16 -15.76
C PRO A 776 47.33 15.19 -15.65
N ARG A 777 47.73 16.46 -15.50
CA ARG A 777 46.90 17.65 -15.73
C ARG A 777 46.90 18.01 -17.22
N ARG A 778 45.74 18.29 -17.80
CA ARG A 778 45.55 19.33 -18.86
C ARG A 778 44.16 19.96 -18.66
N ALA A 779 44.11 21.17 -18.10
CA ALA A 779 44.00 22.48 -18.78
C ALA A 779 42.51 22.90 -18.91
N LYS A 780 41.91 23.67 -18.00
CA LYS A 780 41.98 25.14 -17.84
C LYS A 780 41.99 25.92 -19.17
N ALA A 781 40.80 26.24 -19.66
CA ALA A 781 40.46 27.50 -20.33
C ALA A 781 38.95 27.73 -20.19
N LEU A 782 38.51 28.99 -20.11
CA LEU A 782 37.12 29.48 -19.99
C LEU A 782 36.54 29.60 -18.57
N ARG A 783 37.33 30.21 -17.67
CA ARG A 783 36.81 30.95 -16.50
C ARG A 783 36.60 32.42 -16.91
N TRP A 784 35.48 32.74 -17.57
CA TRP A 784 35.03 34.15 -17.70
C TRP A 784 33.55 34.38 -18.05
N PHE A 785 32.64 33.42 -17.84
CA PHE A 785 31.19 33.63 -18.05
C PHE A 785 30.26 33.02 -16.97
N SER A 786 30.78 32.64 -15.80
CA SER A 786 29.99 32.00 -14.73
C SER A 786 29.41 32.98 -13.69
N LYS A 787 29.14 34.24 -14.05
CA LYS A 787 28.70 35.26 -13.08
C LYS A 787 27.33 35.91 -13.36
N ILE A 788 26.52 35.37 -14.28
CA ILE A 788 25.19 35.92 -14.59
C ILE A 788 24.01 34.95 -14.37
N PHE A 789 24.23 33.66 -14.09
CA PHE A 789 23.11 32.75 -13.79
C PHE A 789 23.42 31.78 -12.64
N LYS A 790 23.68 32.34 -11.46
CA LYS A 790 23.47 31.65 -10.18
C LYS A 790 22.41 32.41 -9.40
N ASN A 791 21.16 32.06 -9.67
CA ASN A 791 20.03 32.06 -8.75
C ASN A 791 18.95 31.18 -9.38
N GLN A 792 18.48 30.21 -8.59
CA GLN A 792 17.52 29.13 -8.87
C GLN A 792 18.14 27.83 -9.36
#